data_AF-K0R8K8-F1
#
_entry.id   AF-K0R8K8-F1
#
_cell.length_a   1.000
_cell.length_b   1.000
_cell.length_c   1.000
_cell.angle_alpha   90.00
_cell.angle_beta   90.00
_cell.angle_gamma   90.00
#
_symmetry.space_group_name_H-M   'P 1'
#
loop_
_entity.id
_entity.type
_entity.pdbx_description
1 polymer ?
#
loop_
_entity_poly.entity_id
_entity_poly.type
_entity_poly.pdbx_seq_one_letter_code
_entity_poly.pdbx_strand_id
1 'polypeptide(L)'
;MHTGQTKIYSTPNLPVFESSAKLVDSDELKKALVSRKNSVAMDMIASRDEPMNTPASGLGKRGAESDPCVEEIRAGQRAKTKVVMRRSTYRSPRAVVVPSSPRKLGWKTQGEITRLLIVIMAVVGMVLLASVSKQLHMFHHVDSTLRSPAHVENDPAVAERDLHHGVHKNLLDHKKVLSEHWQRERQKRLKGQADLIQQKGRNDPPETPRMHVPNDGMLEDKVDKSIDTVKGKVDAKTDTRKRLNDGQNKMEGNVLLTTTTTTTTTTTTTSSTKPVSRMEKWPNENTKLARGYSGLPMDKTPALVGAKRGSIDCDINVNDLAYWNSPQGTRDEEFESPFKVEDLPGKAKYLTFEPDPGGFNNIRMSLENILVIAAVTGRTLVLPPPQRIYLLQDKMQLSDFFPILNDKFQKRIKVITMSEFLQREMKEGGYLYNVGKDDNDEATLLTLAEGCVQMKTGDKSCNKLNTILQRKGYMAPVKDSKNCFVFDKYAFDRGPAAVTSPRTQKLIAEFCGKERTPVYYTKGFHSPSILHFHTSDPNAYRLLNHFYTVIYFTDPKMDNFYKRFVRDFVHYNDAIFCAAGKIVHALQEEGRSRGDTVDGEGGGGYSALHVRRGDLQYKEVIISAEEWYNTTNKLWKPNELLYIATDERNHKFFEPFAKHYELRYLENYTKEAGLDKLDRALMGMVEIVVCSSARLFVGTWHSTFSGYITRLRGYYGRSKMTSYYSFRPRIFSMHKWQFPSGNYAAREWQSAWLGIDGDEYITQDIEPNGKSPIGPFDDIKLLKGSPPRPDHLARGKSGLPMAETPALIGAQRGTVECDVDVNQLAYWNKQGTRDRDFVSPFRHGGAKTRYITFWQDAGRFNNMRMSFEIIMTVALATGRTVVLPPTQNLHLEEDASTVDGLDHFYDFFTDDFRKRVQVISMKEFVVKESKPGGLLSLDDATHTRLDSLTNMCQNRRKSDIYCGEIFEKIAKHSNVMVAPFGTGGGFNNCLVFDGDVFSSGQVNPIRVKSPEVSKFCGTRMPIFWTQELSKPDVLHFDSFDKAHRLLAHFYNYVYFTDPAVDNYFKR
;
A
#
# COMPACT_ATOMS: atom_id res chain seq x y z
N MET A 1 -47.96 -62.44 -28.08
CA MET A 1 -47.29 -63.02 -29.27
C MET A 1 -45.81 -63.12 -28.89
N HIS A 2 -45.24 -64.26 -28.46
CA HIS A 2 -45.06 -65.58 -29.13
C HIS A 2 -44.15 -65.50 -30.36
N THR A 3 -43.07 -66.28 -30.53
CA THR A 3 -42.39 -67.35 -29.70
C THR A 3 -40.91 -66.97 -29.40
N GLY A 4 -40.00 -67.72 -28.75
CA GLY A 4 -39.96 -69.08 -28.16
C GLY A 4 -39.19 -70.10 -29.05
N GLN A 5 -38.23 -70.93 -28.60
CA GLN A 5 -37.68 -71.25 -27.24
C GLN A 5 -36.10 -71.16 -27.23
N THR A 6 -35.19 -71.94 -26.59
CA THR A 6 -35.19 -73.22 -25.82
C THR A 6 -33.87 -73.41 -24.99
N LYS A 7 -33.95 -74.08 -23.81
CA LYS A 7 -33.12 -75.19 -23.20
C LYS A 7 -31.63 -75.45 -23.65
N ILE A 8 -30.64 -75.96 -22.87
CA ILE A 8 -30.56 -76.61 -21.51
C ILE A 8 -29.10 -76.83 -20.95
N TYR A 9 -28.91 -76.87 -19.59
CA TYR A 9 -27.78 -77.40 -18.72
C TYR A 9 -26.27 -77.02 -19.00
N SER A 10 -25.28 -77.12 -18.08
CA SER A 10 -25.17 -77.73 -16.72
C SER A 10 -24.36 -76.88 -15.68
N THR A 11 -24.24 -77.39 -14.44
CA THR A 11 -23.79 -76.77 -13.15
C THR A 11 -22.49 -77.47 -12.60
N PRO A 12 -21.87 -77.19 -11.40
CA PRO A 12 -22.46 -76.63 -10.15
C PRO A 12 -21.62 -75.84 -9.07
N ASN A 13 -22.36 -75.38 -8.04
CA ASN A 13 -22.02 -75.15 -6.60
C ASN A 13 -21.22 -73.92 -6.07
N LEU A 14 -21.99 -72.89 -5.66
CA LEU A 14 -22.19 -72.29 -4.30
C LEU A 14 -21.49 -72.93 -3.06
N PRO A 15 -21.38 -72.27 -1.86
CA PRO A 15 -22.07 -71.05 -1.32
C PRO A 15 -21.12 -69.90 -0.86
N VAL A 16 -21.48 -68.67 -0.40
CA VAL A 16 -22.70 -67.91 0.04
C VAL A 16 -22.83 -67.59 1.56
N PHE A 17 -23.17 -66.32 1.87
CA PHE A 17 -23.64 -65.71 3.16
C PHE A 17 -22.63 -65.58 4.35
N GLU A 18 -22.77 -64.67 5.33
CA GLU A 18 -23.37 -63.30 5.41
C GLU A 18 -22.95 -62.58 6.73
N SER A 19 -23.25 -61.27 6.85
CA SER A 19 -23.73 -60.58 8.07
C SER A 19 -22.79 -60.00 9.17
N SER A 20 -23.06 -58.71 9.47
CA SER A 20 -23.14 -58.04 10.79
C SER A 20 -22.02 -58.04 11.87
N ALA A 21 -21.32 -56.88 11.94
CA ALA A 21 -21.44 -55.86 13.02
C ALA A 21 -20.73 -55.95 14.40
N LYS A 22 -20.48 -54.73 14.94
CA LYS A 22 -20.19 -54.29 16.34
C LYS A 22 -18.78 -54.46 16.95
N LEU A 23 -18.12 -53.31 17.13
CA LEU A 23 -17.68 -52.65 18.39
C LEU A 23 -16.80 -53.37 19.44
N VAL A 24 -16.15 -52.53 20.26
CA VAL A 24 -15.28 -52.84 21.43
C VAL A 24 -13.87 -53.32 20.99
N ASP A 25 -12.75 -52.59 21.14
CA ASP A 25 -12.21 -51.70 22.19
C ASP A 25 -11.49 -52.44 23.34
N SER A 26 -10.18 -52.21 23.48
CA SER A 26 -9.43 -52.34 24.75
C SER A 26 -7.99 -51.83 24.60
N ASP A 27 -7.55 -51.04 25.58
CA ASP A 27 -6.14 -50.94 25.96
C ASP A 27 -5.69 -52.26 26.59
N GLU A 28 -4.57 -52.85 26.13
CA GLU A 28 -3.49 -53.26 27.05
C GLU A 28 -2.19 -53.63 26.31
N LEU A 29 -1.12 -52.87 26.54
CA LEU A 29 0.26 -53.35 26.37
C LEU A 29 1.30 -52.49 27.11
N LYS A 30 1.16 -52.37 28.44
CA LYS A 30 2.20 -51.83 29.34
C LYS A 30 2.24 -52.59 30.66
N LYS A 31 3.47 -52.84 31.16
CA LYS A 31 3.87 -53.73 32.28
C LYS A 31 3.98 -55.20 31.87
N ALA A 32 4.93 -56.01 32.36
CA ALA A 32 6.22 -55.76 33.03
C ALA A 32 7.09 -57.03 32.82
N LEU A 33 8.42 -57.07 33.06
CA LEU A 33 9.05 -57.26 34.38
C LEU A 33 10.58 -57.42 34.24
N VAL A 34 11.31 -56.95 35.27
CA VAL A 34 12.54 -57.56 35.85
C VAL A 34 13.84 -57.67 35.01
N SER A 35 14.96 -57.54 35.72
CA SER A 35 16.35 -57.56 35.24
C SER A 35 16.95 -58.97 35.12
N ARG A 36 18.09 -59.08 34.42
CA ARG A 36 19.19 -60.02 34.75
C ARG A 36 20.55 -59.34 34.60
N LYS A 37 21.52 -59.75 35.43
CA LYS A 37 22.93 -59.35 35.37
C LYS A 37 23.74 -60.28 34.46
N ASN A 38 24.88 -59.79 33.97
CA ASN A 38 26.24 -60.40 33.97
C ASN A 38 27.16 -59.45 33.16
N SER A 39 28.20 -58.83 33.73
CA SER A 39 29.61 -59.32 33.84
C SER A 39 30.17 -59.76 32.48
N VAL A 40 31.32 -59.26 31.99
CA VAL A 40 32.66 -59.02 32.59
C VAL A 40 33.28 -57.77 31.89
N ALA A 41 33.89 -56.77 32.53
CA ALA A 41 35.29 -56.64 33.03
C ALA A 41 36.37 -56.96 31.94
N MET A 42 37.57 -56.38 31.84
CA MET A 42 38.32 -55.25 32.43
C MET A 42 38.98 -54.48 31.22
N ASP A 43 39.77 -53.41 31.31
CA ASP A 43 40.50 -52.79 32.42
C ASP A 43 40.71 -51.27 32.20
N MET A 44 41.26 -50.59 33.21
CA MET A 44 41.71 -49.19 33.14
C MET A 44 43.18 -49.07 32.71
N ILE A 45 43.57 -47.88 32.21
CA ILE A 45 44.51 -46.96 32.89
C ILE A 45 44.65 -45.68 32.06
N ALA A 46 44.74 -44.53 32.74
CA ALA A 46 45.07 -43.25 32.15
C ALA A 46 46.42 -42.77 32.70
N SER A 47 47.12 -41.89 31.96
CA SER A 47 47.82 -40.73 32.53
C SER A 47 48.74 -40.02 31.50
N ARG A 48 48.77 -38.68 31.56
CA ARG A 48 49.95 -37.82 31.26
C ARG A 48 50.48 -37.79 29.81
N ASP A 49 51.20 -36.77 29.36
CA ASP A 49 51.32 -35.37 29.83
C ASP A 49 51.63 -34.45 28.61
N GLU A 50 51.57 -33.14 28.84
CA GLU A 50 52.09 -32.07 27.96
C GLU A 50 53.63 -32.12 27.78
N PRO A 51 54.29 -31.29 26.93
CA PRO A 51 53.78 -30.31 25.94
C PRO A 51 54.57 -30.26 24.60
N MET A 52 54.37 -29.15 23.86
CA MET A 52 55.40 -28.30 23.22
C MET A 52 55.64 -28.30 21.69
N ASN A 53 55.90 -27.07 21.21
CA ASN A 53 56.69 -26.65 20.05
C ASN A 53 56.14 -26.81 18.62
N THR A 54 55.36 -25.80 18.23
CA THR A 54 55.63 -24.98 17.02
C THR A 54 57.13 -24.63 16.89
N PRO A 55 57.71 -24.45 15.67
CA PRO A 55 57.40 -23.25 14.88
C PRO A 55 57.54 -23.28 13.34
N ALA A 56 56.63 -22.51 12.71
CA ALA A 56 56.88 -21.50 11.66
C ALA A 56 57.37 -21.88 10.24
N SER A 57 57.01 -20.95 9.33
CA SER A 57 57.44 -20.80 7.92
C SER A 57 56.98 -21.86 6.91
N GLY A 58 56.63 -21.49 5.67
CA GLY A 58 56.35 -20.14 5.16
C GLY A 58 56.48 -20.00 3.63
N LEU A 59 55.81 -18.98 3.08
CA LEU A 59 55.92 -18.49 1.69
C LEU A 59 55.47 -19.45 0.56
N GLY A 60 55.00 -18.87 -0.55
CA GLY A 60 54.59 -19.61 -1.77
C GLY A 60 53.36 -19.03 -2.46
N LYS A 61 53.55 -18.04 -3.36
CA LYS A 61 52.46 -17.47 -4.18
C LYS A 61 52.54 -17.93 -5.65
N ARG A 62 51.37 -17.93 -6.29
CA ARG A 62 51.05 -17.70 -7.73
C ARG A 62 50.76 -18.91 -8.63
N GLY A 63 49.64 -18.75 -9.35
CA GLY A 63 49.35 -19.34 -10.67
C GLY A 63 48.88 -20.79 -10.66
N ALA A 64 48.24 -21.29 -11.73
CA ALA A 64 47.47 -20.61 -12.80
C ALA A 64 46.66 -21.67 -13.57
N GLU A 65 45.66 -21.20 -14.30
CA GLU A 65 44.82 -21.87 -15.32
C GLU A 65 45.30 -23.23 -15.89
N SER A 66 44.42 -24.23 -15.89
CA SER A 66 44.13 -25.07 -17.08
C SER A 66 42.90 -25.97 -16.87
N ASP A 67 41.96 -25.87 -17.82
CA ASP A 67 40.99 -26.92 -18.16
C ASP A 67 41.63 -27.79 -19.27
N PRO A 68 41.38 -29.12 -19.34
CA PRO A 68 40.47 -29.55 -20.41
C PRO A 68 39.64 -30.84 -20.15
N CYS A 69 38.34 -30.75 -20.44
CA CYS A 69 37.56 -31.62 -21.35
C CYS A 69 37.47 -33.17 -21.21
N VAL A 70 36.22 -33.67 -21.39
CA VAL A 70 35.84 -34.93 -22.10
C VAL A 70 36.14 -36.26 -21.32
N GLU A 71 35.28 -37.30 -21.28
CA GLU A 71 34.39 -37.88 -22.32
C GLU A 71 32.99 -38.33 -21.82
N GLU A 72 32.30 -39.20 -22.56
CA GLU A 72 30.83 -39.25 -22.73
C GLU A 72 30.21 -40.67 -22.71
N ILE A 73 28.88 -40.73 -22.51
CA ILE A 73 27.88 -41.68 -23.06
C ILE A 73 28.03 -43.20 -22.84
N ARG A 74 26.94 -43.82 -22.35
CA ARG A 74 26.25 -45.05 -22.87
C ARG A 74 25.03 -45.38 -21.96
N ALA A 75 23.93 -46.00 -22.41
CA ALA A 75 23.29 -46.14 -23.73
C ALA A 75 21.85 -46.70 -23.54
N GLY A 76 20.94 -46.49 -24.49
CA GLY A 76 19.59 -47.09 -24.46
C GLY A 76 18.84 -46.88 -25.79
N GLN A 77 18.48 -47.95 -26.50
CA GLN A 77 18.15 -47.90 -27.93
C GLN A 77 16.85 -48.64 -28.29
N ARG A 78 16.21 -48.20 -29.39
CA ARG A 78 15.16 -48.87 -30.22
C ARG A 78 13.68 -48.71 -29.79
N ALA A 79 12.67 -48.88 -30.67
CA ALA A 79 12.43 -48.41 -32.06
C ALA A 79 11.11 -49.02 -32.62
N LYS A 80 10.59 -48.43 -33.74
CA LYS A 80 9.58 -48.94 -34.71
C LYS A 80 8.08 -48.83 -34.34
N THR A 81 7.09 -48.76 -35.27
CA THR A 81 6.89 -48.15 -36.62
C THR A 81 5.36 -48.22 -36.95
N LYS A 82 4.86 -47.46 -37.96
CA LYS A 82 3.58 -47.61 -38.74
C LYS A 82 2.27 -46.97 -38.18
N VAL A 83 1.24 -46.59 -38.99
CA VAL A 83 1.17 -45.91 -40.32
C VAL A 83 -0.32 -45.56 -40.72
N VAL A 84 -0.60 -44.28 -41.06
CA VAL A 84 -1.47 -43.77 -42.18
C VAL A 84 -3.02 -44.01 -42.26
N MET A 85 -3.78 -42.89 -42.10
CA MET A 85 -4.94 -42.35 -42.90
C MET A 85 -6.42 -42.87 -42.95
N ARG A 86 -7.33 -41.87 -42.79
CA ARG A 86 -8.52 -41.45 -43.61
C ARG A 86 -9.73 -42.37 -43.93
N ARG A 87 -10.94 -41.91 -43.54
CA ARG A 87 -12.06 -41.30 -44.34
C ARG A 87 -13.28 -41.14 -43.40
N SER A 88 -14.19 -40.15 -43.43
CA SER A 88 -14.80 -39.25 -44.43
C SER A 88 -15.99 -39.81 -45.24
N THR A 89 -17.21 -39.33 -44.95
CA THR A 89 -18.32 -39.13 -45.91
C THR A 89 -19.44 -38.18 -45.42
N TYR A 90 -20.12 -37.54 -46.39
CA TYR A 90 -21.21 -36.55 -46.29
C TYR A 90 -22.60 -37.11 -45.95
N ARG A 91 -23.53 -36.26 -45.42
CA ARG A 91 -24.73 -35.75 -46.16
C ARG A 91 -25.57 -34.71 -45.38
N SER A 92 -26.46 -34.02 -46.13
CA SER A 92 -27.46 -33.00 -45.74
C SER A 92 -28.83 -33.39 -46.38
N PRO A 93 -29.90 -32.55 -46.58
CA PRO A 93 -30.24 -31.18 -46.09
C PRO A 93 -31.74 -31.01 -45.66
N ARG A 94 -32.20 -29.78 -45.32
CA ARG A 94 -33.42 -29.09 -45.83
C ARG A 94 -33.71 -27.73 -45.14
N ALA A 95 -34.67 -26.94 -45.65
CA ALA A 95 -34.99 -25.56 -45.26
C ALA A 95 -36.51 -25.22 -45.33
N VAL A 96 -36.94 -24.09 -44.75
CA VAL A 96 -38.33 -23.55 -44.73
C VAL A 96 -38.31 -21.99 -44.86
N VAL A 97 -39.45 -21.34 -45.15
CA VAL A 97 -39.61 -19.97 -45.72
C VAL A 97 -40.32 -18.96 -44.76
N VAL A 98 -40.18 -17.62 -44.96
CA VAL A 98 -40.55 -16.53 -44.01
C VAL A 98 -41.19 -15.28 -44.67
N PRO A 99 -42.28 -14.66 -44.11
CA PRO A 99 -42.82 -13.37 -44.61
C PRO A 99 -43.32 -12.29 -43.59
N SER A 100 -43.45 -11.06 -44.12
CA SER A 100 -44.45 -9.96 -43.89
C SER A 100 -44.56 -9.07 -42.61
N SER A 101 -44.13 -7.80 -42.80
CA SER A 101 -44.89 -6.52 -42.66
C SER A 101 -44.97 -5.71 -41.32
N PRO A 102 -44.75 -4.36 -41.33
CA PRO A 102 -44.81 -3.46 -40.15
C PRO A 102 -45.98 -2.43 -40.13
N ARG A 103 -46.05 -1.56 -39.10
CA ARG A 103 -47.00 -0.42 -38.97
C ARG A 103 -46.30 0.94 -38.72
N LYS A 104 -47.00 2.05 -39.01
CA LYS A 104 -46.57 3.46 -38.83
C LYS A 104 -47.23 4.13 -37.59
N LEU A 105 -46.68 5.26 -37.14
CA LEU A 105 -47.40 6.31 -36.38
C LEU A 105 -46.90 7.72 -36.79
N GLY A 106 -47.66 8.79 -36.49
CA GLY A 106 -47.48 10.14 -37.07
C GLY A 106 -47.41 11.30 -36.06
N TRP A 107 -47.27 12.53 -36.58
CA TRP A 107 -46.87 13.75 -35.85
C TRP A 107 -48.02 14.69 -35.42
N LYS A 108 -47.72 15.53 -34.42
CA LYS A 108 -48.42 16.78 -34.00
C LYS A 108 -47.36 17.72 -33.37
N THR A 109 -47.44 19.06 -33.40
CA THR A 109 -48.32 20.00 -34.14
C THR A 109 -47.56 21.33 -34.40
N GLN A 110 -47.99 22.11 -35.41
CA GLN A 110 -47.16 23.17 -36.01
C GLN A 110 -47.01 24.48 -35.19
N GLY A 111 -47.76 24.68 -34.11
CA GLY A 111 -47.80 25.97 -33.37
C GLY A 111 -46.61 26.26 -32.46
N GLU A 112 -45.95 25.23 -31.90
CA GLU A 112 -44.86 25.43 -30.94
C GLU A 112 -43.52 25.80 -31.61
N ILE A 113 -43.32 25.30 -32.83
CA ILE A 113 -42.10 25.53 -33.63
C ILE A 113 -41.88 27.03 -33.88
N THR A 114 -42.95 27.79 -34.16
CA THR A 114 -42.86 29.23 -34.41
C THR A 114 -42.41 30.02 -33.18
N ARG A 115 -42.86 29.64 -31.98
CA ARG A 115 -42.39 30.27 -30.73
C ARG A 115 -40.93 29.94 -30.44
N LEU A 116 -40.52 28.69 -30.69
CA LEU A 116 -39.12 28.27 -30.52
C LEU A 116 -38.18 29.00 -31.50
N LEU A 117 -38.58 29.17 -32.77
CA LEU A 117 -37.80 29.90 -33.77
C LEU A 117 -37.58 31.37 -33.41
N ILE A 118 -38.59 32.07 -32.87
CA ILE A 118 -38.44 33.47 -32.45
C ILE A 118 -37.39 33.61 -31.34
N VAL A 119 -37.40 32.69 -30.35
CA VAL A 119 -36.39 32.67 -29.28
C VAL A 119 -34.99 32.37 -29.82
N ILE A 120 -34.86 31.40 -30.74
CA ILE A 120 -33.57 31.06 -31.36
C ILE A 120 -33.02 32.25 -32.16
N MET A 121 -33.85 32.93 -32.96
CA MET A 121 -33.44 34.11 -33.75
C MET A 121 -32.96 35.26 -32.86
N ALA A 122 -33.62 35.51 -31.73
CA ALA A 122 -33.19 36.52 -30.76
C ALA A 122 -31.81 36.20 -30.14
N VAL A 123 -31.58 34.94 -29.76
CA VAL A 123 -30.29 34.48 -29.21
C VAL A 123 -29.16 34.57 -30.25
N VAL A 124 -29.42 34.14 -31.49
CA VAL A 124 -28.44 34.22 -32.58
C VAL A 124 -28.08 35.67 -32.91
N GLY A 125 -29.06 36.59 -32.88
CA GLY A 125 -28.81 38.03 -33.06
C GLY A 125 -27.87 38.63 -32.02
N MET A 126 -28.05 38.29 -30.73
CA MET A 126 -27.16 38.75 -29.66
C MET A 126 -25.73 38.19 -29.81
N VAL A 127 -25.58 36.93 -30.21
CA VAL A 127 -24.26 36.29 -30.40
C VAL A 127 -23.51 36.90 -31.59
N LEU A 128 -24.20 37.27 -32.67
CA LEU A 128 -23.60 37.97 -33.81
C LEU A 128 -23.13 39.38 -33.44
N LEU A 129 -23.95 40.17 -32.73
CA LEU A 129 -23.56 41.49 -32.24
C LEU A 129 -22.32 41.45 -31.32
N ALA A 130 -22.24 40.46 -30.43
CA ALA A 130 -21.07 40.25 -29.56
C ALA A 130 -19.79 39.83 -30.34
N SER A 131 -19.94 39.28 -31.54
CA SER A 131 -18.82 38.80 -32.37
C SER A 131 -18.21 39.91 -33.23
N VAL A 132 -19.02 40.79 -33.81
CA VAL A 132 -18.55 41.90 -34.67
C VAL A 132 -17.69 42.91 -33.89
N SER A 133 -17.98 43.13 -32.60
CA SER A 133 -17.24 44.07 -31.74
C SER A 133 -15.78 43.68 -31.43
N LYS A 134 -15.27 42.54 -31.93
CA LYS A 134 -13.92 42.03 -31.62
C LYS A 134 -12.96 41.96 -32.81
N GLN A 135 -13.31 42.49 -33.98
CA GLN A 135 -12.48 42.34 -35.19
C GLN A 135 -12.12 43.63 -35.94
N LEU A 136 -12.13 44.79 -35.27
CA LEU A 136 -11.42 45.99 -35.73
C LEU A 136 -10.36 46.42 -34.71
N HIS A 137 -9.08 46.15 -35.02
CA HIS A 137 -7.93 47.03 -34.80
C HIS A 137 -6.62 46.33 -35.21
N MET A 138 -6.18 46.50 -36.47
CA MET A 138 -4.77 46.42 -36.89
C MET A 138 -4.62 47.03 -38.29
N PHE A 139 -4.06 48.24 -38.40
CA PHE A 139 -3.41 48.78 -39.60
C PHE A 139 -2.72 50.12 -39.28
N HIS A 140 -1.39 50.17 -39.35
CA HIS A 140 -0.58 51.09 -40.19
C HIS A 140 0.90 51.19 -39.73
N HIS A 141 1.76 51.42 -40.74
CA HIS A 141 3.09 52.04 -40.83
C HIS A 141 4.04 52.13 -39.60
N VAL A 142 5.32 51.74 -39.65
CA VAL A 142 6.44 51.92 -40.62
C VAL A 142 7.39 53.08 -40.25
N ASP A 143 8.65 52.67 -40.00
CA ASP A 143 9.95 53.37 -40.11
C ASP A 143 10.50 54.39 -39.08
N SER A 144 11.84 54.38 -39.06
CA SER A 144 12.78 55.52 -38.98
C SER A 144 13.48 55.92 -37.66
N THR A 145 14.65 55.29 -37.48
CA THR A 145 16.00 55.90 -37.32
C THR A 145 16.48 56.66 -36.05
N LEU A 146 17.82 56.59 -35.88
CA LEU A 146 18.74 57.62 -35.35
C LEU A 146 18.74 57.97 -33.83
N ARG A 147 19.66 57.35 -33.07
CA ARG A 147 21.01 57.90 -32.79
C ARG A 147 21.88 57.02 -31.88
N SER A 148 23.15 56.87 -32.25
CA SER A 148 24.31 56.67 -31.36
C SER A 148 25.16 57.97 -31.39
N PRO A 149 26.15 58.20 -30.49
CA PRO A 149 27.46 57.51 -30.58
C PRO A 149 28.23 57.31 -29.24
N ALA A 150 29.40 56.64 -29.33
CA ALA A 150 30.60 56.76 -28.47
C ALA A 150 30.57 56.22 -27.00
N HIS A 151 31.68 55.76 -26.40
CA HIS A 151 32.87 55.00 -26.87
C HIS A 151 33.71 54.52 -25.64
N VAL A 152 34.82 53.79 -25.87
CA VAL A 152 35.94 53.46 -24.95
C VAL A 152 35.78 52.27 -23.96
N GLU A 153 36.03 51.07 -24.50
CA GLU A 153 37.14 50.14 -24.14
C GLU A 153 37.34 49.47 -22.75
N ASN A 154 37.41 48.13 -22.84
CA ASN A 154 38.46 47.19 -22.34
C ASN A 154 38.55 46.71 -20.87
N ASP A 155 38.25 45.40 -20.72
CA ASP A 155 38.74 44.38 -19.74
C ASP A 155 38.49 44.61 -18.22
N PRO A 156 38.04 43.58 -17.46
CA PRO A 156 38.91 42.45 -17.12
C PRO A 156 38.25 41.05 -17.19
N ALA A 157 39.09 40.01 -17.10
CA ALA A 157 38.69 38.61 -16.97
C ALA A 157 38.45 38.14 -15.51
N VAL A 158 37.91 36.91 -15.40
CA VAL A 158 37.82 36.00 -14.22
C VAL A 158 36.52 36.03 -13.39
N ALA A 159 36.02 34.82 -13.09
CA ALA A 159 34.77 34.43 -12.40
C ALA A 159 33.47 34.69 -13.21
N GLU A 160 32.41 33.86 -13.12
CA GLU A 160 32.10 32.74 -12.22
C GLU A 160 31.87 31.39 -12.93
N ARG A 161 31.62 30.32 -12.15
CA ARG A 161 31.00 29.06 -12.61
C ARG A 161 29.58 28.93 -12.07
N ASP A 162 28.78 28.11 -12.75
CA ASP A 162 27.58 27.41 -12.23
C ASP A 162 26.46 28.25 -11.57
N LEU A 163 25.34 28.44 -12.28
CA LEU A 163 24.01 28.47 -11.63
C LEU A 163 22.87 28.14 -12.60
N HIS A 164 22.16 27.04 -12.33
CA HIS A 164 20.85 26.76 -12.93
C HIS A 164 19.79 27.66 -12.27
N HIS A 165 19.08 28.53 -13.01
CA HIS A 165 17.66 28.88 -12.86
C HIS A 165 17.28 29.92 -13.94
N GLY A 166 16.14 29.79 -14.65
CA GLY A 166 15.85 30.72 -15.77
C GLY A 166 14.46 30.75 -16.41
N VAL A 167 13.57 29.77 -16.21
CA VAL A 167 12.22 29.77 -16.85
C VAL A 167 11.07 29.68 -15.83
N HIS A 168 11.26 30.28 -14.64
CA HIS A 168 10.15 30.55 -13.71
C HIS A 168 9.28 31.75 -14.13
N LYS A 169 9.46 32.32 -15.33
CA LYS A 169 8.75 33.53 -15.79
C LYS A 169 7.22 33.36 -15.80
N ASN A 170 6.71 32.18 -16.14
CA ASN A 170 5.27 31.88 -16.10
C ASN A 170 4.67 31.84 -14.67
N LEU A 171 5.49 31.89 -13.62
CA LEU A 171 5.04 32.07 -12.24
C LEU A 171 4.48 33.49 -12.00
N LEU A 172 4.93 34.48 -12.78
CA LEU A 172 4.55 35.89 -12.63
C LEU A 172 3.13 36.17 -13.16
N ASP A 173 2.77 35.65 -14.33
CA ASP A 173 1.43 35.89 -14.91
C ASP A 173 0.31 35.18 -14.14
N HIS A 174 0.57 34.02 -13.53
CA HIS A 174 -0.42 33.40 -12.64
C HIS A 174 -0.51 34.16 -11.29
N LYS A 175 0.61 34.68 -10.77
CA LYS A 175 0.62 35.56 -9.58
C LYS A 175 -0.17 36.85 -9.83
N LYS A 176 -0.13 37.40 -11.05
CA LYS A 176 -0.95 38.52 -11.50
C LYS A 176 -2.44 38.20 -11.41
N VAL A 177 -2.91 37.12 -12.03
CA VAL A 177 -4.31 36.66 -11.95
C VAL A 177 -4.78 36.48 -10.50
N LEU A 178 -3.95 35.87 -9.64
CA LEU A 178 -4.28 35.75 -8.21
C LEU A 178 -4.43 37.12 -7.53
N SER A 179 -3.50 38.05 -7.77
CA SER A 179 -3.54 39.39 -7.16
C SER A 179 -4.79 40.18 -7.56
N GLU A 180 -5.23 40.06 -8.82
CA GLU A 180 -6.43 40.72 -9.34
C GLU A 180 -7.73 40.12 -8.77
N HIS A 181 -7.72 38.84 -8.36
CA HIS A 181 -8.83 38.23 -7.63
C HIS A 181 -8.87 38.71 -6.17
N TRP A 182 -7.73 38.67 -5.47
CA TRP A 182 -7.65 39.11 -4.07
C TRP A 182 -7.94 40.61 -3.89
N GLN A 183 -7.58 41.47 -4.85
CA GLN A 183 -7.99 42.88 -4.80
C GLN A 183 -9.51 43.06 -4.98
N ARG A 184 -10.17 42.26 -5.83
CA ARG A 184 -11.63 42.30 -6.01
C ARG A 184 -12.38 41.86 -4.76
N GLU A 185 -11.93 40.81 -4.06
CA GLU A 185 -12.53 40.40 -2.79
C GLU A 185 -12.23 41.38 -1.64
N ARG A 186 -11.05 42.03 -1.63
CA ARG A 186 -10.75 43.11 -0.66
C ARG A 186 -11.66 44.33 -0.87
N GLN A 187 -11.93 44.71 -2.12
CA GLN A 187 -12.88 45.77 -2.47
C GLN A 187 -14.31 45.44 -2.00
N LYS A 188 -14.79 44.20 -2.20
CA LYS A 188 -16.10 43.77 -1.66
C LYS A 188 -16.18 43.88 -0.14
N ARG A 189 -15.16 43.42 0.59
CA ARG A 189 -15.12 43.52 2.07
C ARG A 189 -15.12 44.97 2.55
N LEU A 190 -14.35 45.85 1.91
CA LEU A 190 -14.34 47.28 2.24
C LEU A 190 -15.69 47.95 1.99
N LYS A 191 -16.39 47.57 0.90
CA LYS A 191 -17.73 48.11 0.62
C LYS A 191 -18.76 47.65 1.66
N GLY A 192 -18.79 46.36 2.00
CA GLY A 192 -19.66 45.85 3.07
C GLY A 192 -19.35 46.41 4.46
N GLN A 193 -18.11 46.85 4.73
CA GLN A 193 -17.78 47.60 5.94
C GLN A 193 -18.23 49.06 5.88
N ALA A 194 -18.18 49.72 4.71
CA ALA A 194 -18.71 51.07 4.53
C ALA A 194 -20.23 51.13 4.77
N ASP A 195 -20.98 50.16 4.23
CA ASP A 195 -22.43 50.04 4.41
C ASP A 195 -22.82 49.87 5.90
N LEU A 196 -21.98 49.17 6.68
CA LEU A 196 -22.13 48.97 8.14
C LEU A 196 -21.75 50.22 8.96
N ILE A 197 -20.72 50.96 8.53
CA ILE A 197 -20.27 52.20 9.18
C ILE A 197 -21.32 53.32 8.98
N GLN A 198 -21.99 53.37 7.83
CA GLN A 198 -23.03 54.36 7.55
C GLN A 198 -24.29 54.21 8.44
N GLN A 199 -24.46 53.07 9.13
CA GLN A 199 -25.58 52.84 10.07
C GLN A 199 -25.28 53.17 11.54
N LYS A 200 -24.02 53.42 11.95
CA LYS A 200 -23.66 53.54 13.38
C LYS A 200 -22.73 54.70 13.77
N GLY A 201 -22.63 55.74 12.95
CA GLY A 201 -21.92 56.97 13.30
C GLY A 201 -22.83 58.17 13.56
N ARG A 202 -23.23 58.41 14.83
CA ARG A 202 -23.65 59.74 15.35
C ARG A 202 -23.80 59.78 16.88
N ASN A 203 -22.90 60.54 17.52
CA ASN A 203 -23.10 61.38 18.71
C ASN A 203 -23.13 60.74 20.12
N ASP A 204 -21.96 60.39 20.67
CA ASP A 204 -21.12 61.20 21.60
C ASP A 204 -21.70 61.88 22.90
N PRO A 205 -20.84 62.16 23.92
CA PRO A 205 -21.18 62.32 25.36
C PRO A 205 -21.22 63.83 25.82
N PRO A 206 -21.13 64.28 27.12
CA PRO A 206 -20.76 63.60 28.39
C PRO A 206 -21.48 64.05 29.71
N GLU A 207 -20.81 63.76 30.85
CA GLU A 207 -20.88 64.40 32.19
C GLU A 207 -21.86 63.92 33.29
N THR A 208 -21.48 64.26 34.53
CA THR A 208 -22.09 63.95 35.84
C THR A 208 -22.32 65.27 36.60
N PRO A 209 -23.35 65.50 37.46
CA PRO A 209 -23.39 64.84 38.79
C PRO A 209 -24.76 64.71 39.55
N ARG A 210 -24.75 63.89 40.62
CA ARG A 210 -25.43 63.95 41.95
C ARG A 210 -26.91 64.44 42.15
N MET A 211 -27.52 63.84 43.19
CA MET A 211 -28.81 64.15 43.88
C MET A 211 -30.08 63.71 43.12
N HIS A 212 -31.19 63.27 43.77
CA HIS A 212 -31.48 63.07 45.21
C HIS A 212 -32.32 61.77 45.44
N VAL A 213 -32.72 61.48 46.69
CA VAL A 213 -33.36 60.21 47.14
C VAL A 213 -34.67 60.53 47.87
N PRO A 214 -35.77 59.78 47.62
CA PRO A 214 -36.34 58.82 48.60
C PRO A 214 -36.29 57.37 48.06
N ASN A 215 -35.93 56.31 48.80
CA ASN A 215 -36.58 55.66 49.98
C ASN A 215 -37.87 54.90 49.60
N ASP A 216 -38.11 53.64 49.95
CA ASP A 216 -37.36 52.58 50.71
C ASP A 216 -37.73 51.19 50.10
N GLY A 217 -37.08 50.04 50.32
CA GLY A 217 -35.94 49.56 51.12
C GLY A 217 -36.04 48.01 51.21
N MET A 218 -35.03 47.17 51.48
CA MET A 218 -33.59 47.38 51.79
C MET A 218 -32.80 46.04 51.66
N LEU A 219 -31.50 46.09 51.32
CA LEU A 219 -30.42 45.05 51.51
C LEU A 219 -30.55 43.68 50.77
N GLU A 220 -29.50 42.96 50.33
CA GLU A 220 -28.03 43.15 50.14
C GLU A 220 -27.58 42.17 49.01
N ASP A 221 -26.79 42.53 47.98
CA ASP A 221 -25.31 42.67 47.89
C ASP A 221 -24.49 41.36 48.05
N LYS A 222 -23.28 41.11 47.48
CA LYS A 222 -22.38 41.72 46.45
C LYS A 222 -21.29 40.65 46.07
N VAL A 223 -20.23 40.90 45.27
CA VAL A 223 -20.15 41.14 43.79
C VAL A 223 -18.67 41.04 43.31
N ASP A 224 -18.47 40.70 42.03
CA ASP A 224 -17.26 40.91 41.18
C ASP A 224 -15.93 40.11 41.32
N LYS A 225 -15.58 39.47 40.19
CA LYS A 225 -14.42 39.69 39.28
C LYS A 225 -12.95 39.82 39.78
N SER A 226 -12.15 38.84 39.31
CA SER A 226 -11.02 38.98 38.33
C SER A 226 -9.58 39.39 38.71
N ILE A 227 -8.65 38.65 38.07
CA ILE A 227 -7.27 38.99 37.63
C ILE A 227 -6.10 38.81 38.64
N ASP A 228 -4.98 38.34 38.09
CA ASP A 228 -3.79 37.80 38.75
C ASP A 228 -2.86 38.83 39.43
N THR A 229 -2.17 38.41 40.50
CA THR A 229 -0.70 38.62 40.61
C THR A 229 0.00 37.73 41.66
N VAL A 230 0.82 36.78 41.18
CA VAL A 230 2.26 36.57 41.51
C VAL A 230 2.77 36.65 42.98
N LYS A 231 3.51 35.58 43.39
CA LYS A 231 4.42 35.38 44.58
C LYS A 231 3.75 35.13 45.95
N GLY A 232 4.27 34.14 46.72
CA GLY A 232 3.84 33.97 48.13
C GLY A 232 4.70 33.16 49.12
N LYS A 233 5.17 31.94 48.83
CA LYS A 233 6.20 31.18 49.63
C LYS A 233 5.81 30.71 51.08
N VAL A 234 6.56 29.72 51.60
CA VAL A 234 6.69 29.26 53.01
C VAL A 234 5.64 28.26 53.59
N ASP A 235 5.97 26.96 53.47
CA ASP A 235 6.26 25.98 54.53
C ASP A 235 5.39 25.77 55.81
N ALA A 236 4.98 24.51 55.95
CA ALA A 236 5.14 23.62 57.13
C ALA A 236 4.44 23.85 58.50
N LYS A 237 3.69 22.81 58.92
CA LYS A 237 3.86 21.99 60.16
C LYS A 237 3.00 20.70 60.03
N THR A 238 3.42 19.45 60.29
CA THR A 238 3.85 18.76 61.55
C THR A 238 2.87 18.92 62.72
N ASP A 239 2.53 17.91 63.53
CA ASP A 239 3.29 16.77 64.08
C ASP A 239 2.58 15.38 63.89
N THR A 240 3.25 14.25 63.65
CA THR A 240 3.97 13.32 64.58
C THR A 240 3.11 12.70 65.72
N ARG A 241 3.21 11.40 66.03
CA ARG A 241 4.37 10.73 66.66
C ARG A 241 4.59 9.26 66.26
N LYS A 242 5.87 8.84 66.28
CA LYS A 242 6.34 7.44 66.31
C LYS A 242 6.27 6.85 67.73
N ARG A 243 6.37 5.52 67.84
CA ARG A 243 7.37 4.85 68.71
C ARG A 243 7.89 3.55 68.06
N LEU A 244 9.03 3.07 68.56
CA LEU A 244 9.80 1.90 68.09
C LEU A 244 9.95 0.88 69.26
N ASN A 245 10.82 -0.12 69.06
CA ASN A 245 11.22 -1.25 69.95
C ASN A 245 10.33 -2.51 69.81
N ASP A 246 10.80 -3.77 69.84
CA ASP A 246 12.13 -4.44 69.73
C ASP A 246 11.90 -5.95 69.42
N GLY A 247 12.86 -6.82 69.09
CA GLY A 247 14.29 -6.67 68.80
C GLY A 247 15.07 -8.02 68.83
N GLN A 248 16.09 -8.17 67.97
CA GLN A 248 17.16 -9.22 67.94
C GLN A 248 16.86 -10.75 67.72
N ASN A 249 17.72 -11.34 66.86
CA ASN A 249 18.40 -12.65 66.97
C ASN A 249 17.78 -14.03 66.57
N LYS A 250 18.32 -14.57 65.46
CA LYS A 250 19.04 -15.87 65.29
C LYS A 250 18.33 -17.26 65.38
N MET A 251 18.25 -17.87 64.18
CA MET A 251 18.89 -19.14 63.74
C MET A 251 18.29 -20.52 64.09
N GLU A 252 18.63 -21.49 63.21
CA GLU A 252 18.42 -22.97 63.28
C GLU A 252 16.96 -23.50 63.15
N GLY A 253 16.69 -24.65 62.50
CA GLY A 253 17.55 -25.46 61.62
C GLY A 253 16.95 -26.81 61.13
N ASN A 254 17.08 -27.08 59.82
CA ASN A 254 17.20 -28.41 59.16
C ASN A 254 16.05 -29.47 59.09
N VAL A 255 16.01 -30.18 57.93
CA VAL A 255 15.75 -31.64 57.74
C VAL A 255 14.30 -32.19 57.94
N LEU A 256 13.72 -33.13 57.16
CA LEU A 256 14.02 -33.77 55.85
C LEU A 256 12.87 -34.76 55.44
N LEU A 257 12.50 -34.82 54.15
CA LEU A 257 11.90 -35.94 53.36
C LEU A 257 10.56 -36.69 53.69
N THR A 258 10.00 -37.20 52.57
CA THR A 258 9.39 -38.54 52.30
C THR A 258 7.88 -38.84 52.37
N THR A 259 7.41 -39.45 51.26
CA THR A 259 6.45 -40.59 51.09
C THR A 259 4.94 -40.46 51.38
N THR A 260 4.00 -41.25 50.78
CA THR A 260 3.79 -41.81 49.40
C THR A 260 2.36 -42.40 49.31
N THR A 261 1.68 -42.34 48.14
CA THR A 261 0.48 -43.19 47.76
C THR A 261 -0.77 -43.05 48.66
N THR A 262 -1.98 -43.61 48.42
CA THR A 262 -2.50 -44.76 47.61
C THR A 262 -3.97 -44.45 47.19
N THR A 263 -4.38 -44.34 45.91
CA THR A 263 -4.85 -45.36 44.92
C THR A 263 -6.26 -45.98 45.15
N THR A 264 -7.12 -45.96 44.09
CA THR A 264 -8.35 -46.80 43.84
C THR A 264 -9.59 -46.60 44.77
N THR A 265 -10.84 -46.95 44.42
CA THR A 265 -11.40 -47.79 43.31
C THR A 265 -12.78 -47.30 42.80
N THR A 266 -13.20 -47.75 41.61
CA THR A 266 -14.58 -47.84 41.09
C THR A 266 -15.48 -48.79 41.94
N THR A 267 -16.81 -48.95 41.79
CA THR A 267 -17.57 -49.30 40.56
C THR A 267 -19.12 -49.19 40.75
N THR A 268 -19.87 -49.34 39.65
CA THR A 268 -21.26 -49.88 39.52
C THR A 268 -22.47 -48.92 39.52
N THR A 269 -23.54 -49.38 38.85
CA THR A 269 -24.65 -48.60 38.28
C THR A 269 -26.03 -49.20 38.61
N THR A 270 -27.09 -48.37 38.61
CA THR A 270 -28.37 -48.70 37.94
C THR A 270 -29.26 -47.48 37.72
N SER A 271 -30.08 -47.57 36.67
CA SER A 271 -31.16 -46.69 36.19
C SER A 271 -32.00 -45.96 37.27
N SER A 272 -32.58 -44.77 37.06
CA SER A 272 -33.31 -44.32 35.85
C SER A 272 -33.68 -42.81 35.90
N THR A 273 -34.36 -42.32 34.85
CA THR A 273 -35.03 -40.99 34.72
C THR A 273 -34.18 -39.71 34.58
N LYS A 274 -34.77 -38.75 33.87
CA LYS A 274 -34.30 -37.40 33.49
C LYS A 274 -35.57 -36.54 33.27
N PRO A 275 -35.51 -35.19 33.18
CA PRO A 275 -34.33 -34.31 33.20
C PRO A 275 -34.46 -33.13 34.22
N VAL A 276 -33.60 -32.11 34.06
CA VAL A 276 -33.68 -30.76 34.65
C VAL A 276 -33.43 -30.67 36.16
N SER A 277 -32.16 -30.71 36.55
CA SER A 277 -31.69 -30.14 37.82
C SER A 277 -30.89 -28.86 37.59
N ARG A 278 -31.35 -27.79 38.25
CA ARG A 278 -30.52 -26.82 38.99
C ARG A 278 -29.33 -26.18 38.25
N MET A 279 -29.48 -24.92 37.85
CA MET A 279 -28.32 -24.01 37.76
C MET A 279 -27.66 -23.97 39.14
N GLU A 280 -26.42 -24.45 39.24
CA GLU A 280 -25.60 -24.21 40.43
C GLU A 280 -25.15 -22.74 40.49
N LYS A 281 -24.94 -22.24 41.70
CA LYS A 281 -24.62 -20.82 41.91
C LYS A 281 -23.24 -20.50 41.35
N TRP A 282 -23.13 -19.35 40.70
CA TRP A 282 -21.86 -18.82 40.22
C TRP A 282 -20.85 -18.62 41.38
N PRO A 283 -19.59 -19.07 41.25
CA PRO A 283 -18.53 -18.71 42.18
C PRO A 283 -18.15 -17.22 42.11
N ASN A 284 -17.79 -16.68 43.27
CA ASN A 284 -17.49 -15.27 43.60
C ASN A 284 -16.65 -14.45 42.60
N GLU A 285 -16.80 -13.14 42.70
CA GLU A 285 -16.22 -12.07 41.86
C GLU A 285 -14.67 -11.96 41.87
N ASN A 286 -13.96 -12.76 42.67
CA ASN A 286 -12.55 -12.55 43.02
C ASN A 286 -11.50 -13.19 42.07
N THR A 287 -11.90 -13.90 41.01
CA THR A 287 -10.94 -14.53 40.07
C THR A 287 -11.31 -14.37 38.60
N LYS A 288 -11.41 -13.13 38.10
CA LYS A 288 -11.14 -12.85 36.68
C LYS A 288 -9.64 -12.56 36.53
N LEU A 289 -8.98 -13.34 35.67
CA LEU A 289 -7.53 -13.27 35.45
C LEU A 289 -7.07 -11.90 34.93
N ALA A 290 -5.79 -11.61 35.09
CA ALA A 290 -5.10 -10.59 34.31
C ALA A 290 -5.39 -10.79 32.82
N ARG A 291 -5.69 -9.71 32.09
CA ARG A 291 -6.17 -9.83 30.71
C ARG A 291 -4.99 -9.99 29.76
N GLY A 292 -4.49 -11.22 29.70
CA GLY A 292 -3.47 -11.69 28.78
C GLY A 292 -3.94 -12.94 28.06
N TYR A 293 -5.12 -12.90 27.43
CA TYR A 293 -5.57 -14.01 26.56
C TYR A 293 -4.84 -13.97 25.22
N SER A 294 -3.53 -14.15 25.27
CA SER A 294 -2.70 -14.45 24.11
C SER A 294 -2.80 -15.93 23.71
N GLY A 295 -3.88 -16.63 24.09
CA GLY A 295 -4.17 -18.03 23.72
C GLY A 295 -3.28 -19.07 24.40
N LEU A 296 -2.55 -18.71 25.46
CA LEU A 296 -1.73 -19.62 26.26
C LEU A 296 -2.35 -19.88 27.65
N PRO A 297 -2.19 -21.10 28.21
CA PRO A 297 -2.65 -21.41 29.56
C PRO A 297 -1.73 -20.80 30.63
N MET A 298 -2.24 -20.66 31.87
CA MET A 298 -1.56 -19.89 32.94
C MET A 298 -0.21 -20.47 33.40
N ASP A 299 0.04 -21.76 33.21
CA ASP A 299 1.35 -22.39 33.44
C ASP A 299 2.43 -21.92 32.44
N LYS A 300 2.00 -21.30 31.32
CA LYS A 300 2.86 -20.83 30.22
C LYS A 300 2.84 -19.32 30.04
N THR A 301 2.21 -18.57 30.96
CA THR A 301 2.17 -17.10 30.93
C THR A 301 2.82 -16.47 32.18
N PRO A 302 4.11 -16.74 32.47
CA PRO A 302 4.80 -16.22 33.66
C PRO A 302 4.87 -14.68 33.72
N ALA A 303 4.61 -13.97 32.61
CA ALA A 303 4.42 -12.52 32.61
C ALA A 303 3.23 -12.07 33.47
N LEU A 304 2.15 -12.86 33.54
CA LEU A 304 0.89 -12.48 34.17
C LEU A 304 0.86 -12.70 35.70
N VAL A 305 1.95 -13.18 36.30
CA VAL A 305 2.06 -13.36 37.74
C VAL A 305 2.05 -11.98 38.43
N GLY A 306 1.05 -11.73 39.28
CA GLY A 306 0.85 -10.43 39.94
C GLY A 306 0.19 -9.36 39.06
N ALA A 307 -0.09 -9.65 37.80
CA ALA A 307 -0.73 -8.72 36.87
C ALA A 307 -2.23 -8.53 37.20
N LYS A 308 -2.81 -7.40 36.77
CA LYS A 308 -4.25 -7.13 36.85
C LYS A 308 -4.72 -6.39 35.60
N ARG A 309 -5.98 -6.57 35.20
CA ARG A 309 -6.61 -5.76 34.13
C ARG A 309 -6.47 -4.27 34.48
N GLY A 310 -6.14 -3.45 33.49
CA GLY A 310 -6.13 -2.00 33.63
C GLY A 310 -7.52 -1.41 33.91
N SER A 311 -7.54 -0.13 34.25
CA SER A 311 -8.73 0.68 34.43
C SER A 311 -8.76 1.86 33.47
N ILE A 312 -9.94 2.41 33.23
CA ILE A 312 -10.21 3.63 32.44
C ILE A 312 -10.94 4.62 33.35
N ASP A 313 -10.44 5.85 33.45
CA ASP A 313 -11.15 6.94 34.11
C ASP A 313 -12.34 7.42 33.26
N CYS A 314 -13.55 7.34 33.82
CA CYS A 314 -14.80 7.62 33.13
C CYS A 314 -15.96 7.76 34.15
N ASP A 315 -16.98 8.53 33.78
CA ASP A 315 -18.23 8.70 34.54
C ASP A 315 -19.14 7.46 34.53
N ILE A 316 -18.85 6.48 33.68
CA ILE A 316 -19.45 5.13 33.70
C ILE A 316 -18.36 4.04 33.68
N ASN A 317 -18.66 2.89 34.29
CA ASN A 317 -17.71 1.76 34.32
C ASN A 317 -17.57 1.11 32.93
N VAL A 318 -16.50 1.45 32.22
CA VAL A 318 -16.12 0.92 30.89
C VAL A 318 -14.80 0.13 30.95
N ASN A 319 -14.45 -0.39 32.13
CA ASN A 319 -13.20 -1.14 32.36
C ASN A 319 -13.14 -2.47 31.58
N ASP A 320 -14.24 -2.90 30.98
CA ASP A 320 -14.24 -4.01 30.04
C ASP A 320 -13.49 -3.68 28.73
N LEU A 321 -13.44 -2.41 28.32
CA LEU A 321 -12.61 -1.90 27.23
C LEU A 321 -11.11 -1.81 27.56
N ALA A 322 -10.69 -2.00 28.82
CA ALA A 322 -9.28 -2.17 29.13
C ALA A 322 -8.80 -3.54 28.59
N TYR A 323 -7.92 -3.48 27.58
CA TYR A 323 -7.20 -4.66 27.05
C TYR A 323 -5.78 -4.80 27.61
N TRP A 324 -5.29 -3.78 28.31
CA TRP A 324 -3.98 -3.76 28.96
C TRP A 324 -4.04 -4.28 30.38
N ASN A 325 -2.86 -4.59 30.93
CA ASN A 325 -2.66 -4.86 32.33
C ASN A 325 -2.04 -3.64 33.06
N SER A 326 -2.44 -3.39 34.30
CA SER A 326 -1.85 -2.39 35.21
C SER A 326 -2.14 -2.79 36.67
N PRO A 327 -1.14 -3.25 37.45
CA PRO A 327 0.25 -3.52 37.08
C PRO A 327 0.37 -4.60 35.99
N GLN A 328 1.48 -4.59 35.25
CA GLN A 328 1.69 -5.53 34.14
C GLN A 328 2.04 -6.96 34.58
N GLY A 329 2.48 -7.13 35.82
CA GLY A 329 2.93 -8.39 36.40
C GLY A 329 4.35 -8.25 36.96
N THR A 330 4.65 -8.92 38.07
CA THR A 330 5.87 -8.69 38.88
C THR A 330 7.15 -8.70 38.04
N ARG A 331 7.30 -9.70 37.17
CA ARG A 331 8.47 -9.82 36.27
C ARG A 331 8.61 -8.67 35.29
N ASP A 332 7.50 -8.19 34.76
CA ASP A 332 7.46 -7.13 33.74
C ASP A 332 7.52 -5.72 34.39
N GLU A 333 7.14 -5.62 35.66
CA GLU A 333 7.40 -4.45 36.51
C GLU A 333 8.89 -4.30 36.85
N GLU A 334 9.57 -5.42 37.11
CA GLU A 334 10.99 -5.54 37.49
C GLU A 334 11.97 -5.60 36.31
N PHE A 335 11.49 -5.69 35.06
CA PHE A 335 12.34 -5.90 33.88
C PHE A 335 13.23 -4.69 33.57
N GLU A 336 14.55 -4.93 33.47
CA GLU A 336 15.53 -3.98 32.92
C GLU A 336 16.15 -4.50 31.61
N SER A 337 16.32 -3.61 30.63
CA SER A 337 16.95 -3.93 29.36
C SER A 337 18.48 -4.04 29.49
N PRO A 338 19.12 -5.11 28.97
CA PRO A 338 20.57 -5.21 28.90
C PRO A 338 21.22 -4.29 27.85
N PHE A 339 20.42 -3.50 27.11
CA PHE A 339 20.88 -2.47 26.17
C PHE A 339 20.60 -1.03 26.68
N LYS A 340 20.12 -0.89 27.92
CA LYS A 340 19.86 0.38 28.62
C LYS A 340 21.15 1.20 28.74
N VAL A 341 21.10 2.48 28.39
CA VAL A 341 22.20 3.43 28.62
C VAL A 341 22.38 3.73 30.10
N GLU A 342 23.62 3.97 30.54
CA GLU A 342 23.92 4.46 31.88
C GLU A 342 23.33 5.86 32.10
N ASP A 343 22.56 6.06 33.18
CA ASP A 343 22.00 7.36 33.56
C ASP A 343 23.05 8.19 34.32
N LEU A 344 24.03 8.71 33.57
CA LEU A 344 25.11 9.52 34.11
C LEU A 344 24.64 10.96 34.36
N PRO A 345 24.80 11.51 35.59
CA PRO A 345 24.40 12.88 35.91
C PRO A 345 24.96 13.91 34.93
N GLY A 346 24.09 14.74 34.36
CA GLY A 346 24.44 15.76 33.38
C GLY A 346 24.85 15.24 31.99
N LYS A 347 24.68 13.93 31.70
CA LYS A 347 25.05 13.31 30.41
C LYS A 347 23.93 12.39 29.87
N ALA A 348 22.69 12.84 29.98
CA ALA A 348 21.52 12.11 29.49
C ALA A 348 21.66 11.81 27.98
N LYS A 349 21.42 10.56 27.56
CA LYS A 349 21.39 10.20 26.15
C LYS A 349 19.97 10.27 25.60
N TYR A 350 19.84 10.89 24.44
CA TYR A 350 18.56 11.22 23.81
C TYR A 350 18.26 10.33 22.60
N LEU A 351 16.97 10.14 22.34
CA LEU A 351 16.44 9.66 21.07
C LEU A 351 15.50 10.75 20.53
N THR A 352 15.82 11.29 19.35
CA THR A 352 15.02 12.29 18.64
C THR A 352 14.51 11.69 17.33
N PHE A 353 13.33 12.08 16.86
CA PHE A 353 12.77 11.55 15.61
C PHE A 353 11.87 12.55 14.91
N GLU A 354 11.65 12.32 13.62
CA GLU A 354 10.69 13.06 12.81
C GLU A 354 9.41 12.22 12.59
N PRO A 355 8.21 12.82 12.62
CA PRO A 355 6.97 12.09 12.30
C PRO A 355 6.93 11.56 10.86
N ASP A 356 6.22 10.46 10.66
CA ASP A 356 5.80 9.99 9.32
C ASP A 356 4.90 11.06 8.64
N PRO A 357 5.03 11.33 7.34
CA PRO A 357 4.23 12.36 6.65
C PRO A 357 2.79 11.92 6.32
N GLY A 358 2.38 10.71 6.71
CA GLY A 358 1.06 10.15 6.42
C GLY A 358 -0.05 10.55 7.40
N GLY A 359 -1.18 9.85 7.30
CA GLY A 359 -2.28 9.97 8.26
C GLY A 359 -1.95 9.31 9.61
N PHE A 360 -2.74 9.63 10.64
CA PHE A 360 -2.47 9.25 12.04
C PHE A 360 -2.02 7.79 12.25
N ASN A 361 -2.66 6.80 11.63
CA ASN A 361 -2.30 5.39 11.85
C ASN A 361 -0.89 5.02 11.31
N ASN A 362 -0.36 5.76 10.35
CA ASN A 362 1.02 5.61 9.89
C ASN A 362 2.00 6.24 10.89
N ILE A 363 1.65 7.42 11.44
CA ILE A 363 2.40 8.08 12.51
C ILE A 363 2.43 7.20 13.77
N ARG A 364 1.31 6.55 14.12
CA ARG A 364 1.24 5.52 15.17
C ARG A 364 2.26 4.40 14.93
N MET A 365 2.27 3.82 13.73
CA MET A 365 3.16 2.69 13.41
C MET A 365 4.64 3.11 13.48
N SER A 366 4.99 4.31 13.00
CA SER A 366 6.34 4.89 13.18
C SER A 366 6.67 5.14 14.67
N LEU A 367 5.74 5.75 15.42
CA LEU A 367 5.89 6.02 16.84
C LEU A 367 6.14 4.74 17.65
N GLU A 368 5.42 3.65 17.39
CA GLU A 368 5.61 2.38 18.11
C GLU A 368 7.03 1.80 17.93
N ASN A 369 7.63 1.95 16.75
CA ASN A 369 9.04 1.61 16.56
C ASN A 369 9.93 2.47 17.48
N ILE A 370 9.71 3.78 17.47
CA ILE A 370 10.50 4.73 18.27
C ILE A 370 10.33 4.49 19.78
N LEU A 371 9.11 4.19 20.27
CA LEU A 371 8.84 3.89 21.68
C LEU A 371 9.56 2.61 22.11
N VAL A 372 9.52 1.53 21.31
CA VAL A 372 10.26 0.30 21.61
C VAL A 372 11.77 0.56 21.61
N ILE A 373 12.31 1.33 20.66
CA ILE A 373 13.74 1.67 20.61
C ILE A 373 14.14 2.56 21.80
N ALA A 374 13.30 3.50 22.24
CA ALA A 374 13.55 4.29 23.44
C ALA A 374 13.54 3.42 24.71
N ALA A 375 12.55 2.53 24.87
CA ALA A 375 12.43 1.63 26.01
C ALA A 375 13.59 0.63 26.11
N VAL A 376 14.00 0.00 25.00
CA VAL A 376 15.15 -0.93 25.02
C VAL A 376 16.48 -0.21 25.24
N THR A 377 16.67 0.99 24.69
CA THR A 377 17.92 1.73 24.87
C THR A 377 17.97 2.56 26.15
N GLY A 378 16.87 2.70 26.89
CA GLY A 378 16.78 3.55 28.07
C GLY A 378 16.98 5.05 27.80
N ARG A 379 16.93 5.46 26.52
CA ARG A 379 17.18 6.86 26.12
C ARG A 379 16.01 7.75 26.49
N THR A 380 16.32 9.00 26.85
CA THR A 380 15.30 10.03 27.00
C THR A 380 14.71 10.34 25.63
N LEU A 381 13.42 10.07 25.46
CA LEU A 381 12.70 10.32 24.22
C LEU A 381 12.33 11.80 24.13
N VAL A 382 12.71 12.45 23.04
CA VAL A 382 12.28 13.82 22.72
C VAL A 382 11.11 13.75 21.76
N LEU A 383 9.95 14.28 22.17
CA LEU A 383 8.80 14.40 21.28
C LEU A 383 9.05 15.48 20.21
N PRO A 384 8.76 15.24 18.93
CA PRO A 384 8.79 16.28 17.91
C PRO A 384 7.73 17.35 18.19
N PRO A 385 7.87 18.57 17.67
CA PRO A 385 6.95 19.68 17.97
C PRO A 385 5.49 19.37 17.60
N PRO A 386 4.49 19.97 18.28
CA PRO A 386 3.07 19.89 17.90
C PRO A 386 2.85 20.27 16.43
N GLN A 387 2.16 19.42 15.67
CA GLN A 387 2.07 19.50 14.21
C GLN A 387 0.66 19.20 13.73
N ARG A 388 0.30 19.75 12.57
CA ARG A 388 -0.94 19.36 11.89
C ARG A 388 -0.76 18.01 11.20
N ILE A 389 -1.47 16.99 11.67
CA ILE A 389 -1.48 15.65 11.09
C ILE A 389 -2.39 15.58 9.86
N TYR A 390 -2.04 14.76 8.86
CA TYR A 390 -2.86 14.58 7.66
C TYR A 390 -4.27 14.05 8.00
N LEU A 391 -5.28 14.66 7.37
CA LEU A 391 -6.73 14.54 7.64
C LEU A 391 -7.23 15.08 8.99
N LEU A 392 -6.36 15.46 9.93
CA LEU A 392 -6.77 16.17 11.14
C LEU A 392 -6.81 17.69 10.89
N GLN A 393 -7.66 18.41 11.64
CA GLN A 393 -7.88 19.84 11.41
C GLN A 393 -6.83 20.69 12.12
N ASP A 394 -6.51 20.32 13.35
CA ASP A 394 -5.74 21.13 14.31
C ASP A 394 -4.28 20.68 14.46
N LYS A 395 -3.50 21.44 15.25
CA LYS A 395 -2.15 21.02 15.65
C LYS A 395 -2.27 20.07 16.83
N MET A 396 -1.70 18.88 16.72
CA MET A 396 -1.72 17.87 17.77
C MET A 396 -0.29 17.52 18.19
N GLN A 397 -0.11 17.23 19.48
CA GLN A 397 1.05 16.54 20.03
C GLN A 397 0.73 15.05 20.22
N LEU A 398 1.75 14.20 20.29
CA LEU A 398 1.55 12.75 20.42
C LEU A 398 0.97 12.35 21.79
N SER A 399 1.18 13.18 22.81
CA SER A 399 0.56 13.11 24.15
C SER A 399 -0.95 13.21 24.15
N ASP A 400 -1.54 13.83 23.13
CA ASP A 400 -2.97 14.15 23.10
C ASP A 400 -3.79 12.90 22.77
N PHE A 401 -3.13 11.90 22.14
CA PHE A 401 -3.69 10.60 21.80
C PHE A 401 -3.29 9.50 22.80
N PHE A 402 -2.07 9.55 23.34
CA PHE A 402 -1.47 8.48 24.16
C PHE A 402 -0.90 9.04 25.48
N PRO A 403 -1.00 8.32 26.61
CA PRO A 403 -0.69 8.85 27.95
C PRO A 403 0.82 8.89 28.28
N ILE A 404 1.66 9.15 27.27
CA ILE A 404 3.13 9.00 27.28
C ILE A 404 3.87 9.98 28.21
N LEU A 405 3.19 10.98 28.75
CA LEU A 405 3.74 11.92 29.73
C LEU A 405 3.43 11.56 31.19
N ASN A 406 2.59 10.55 31.45
CA ASN A 406 2.20 10.19 32.81
C ASN A 406 3.27 9.38 33.57
N ASP A 407 3.22 9.40 34.90
CA ASP A 407 4.20 8.74 35.77
C ASP A 407 4.32 7.22 35.56
N LYS A 408 3.26 6.55 35.09
CA LYS A 408 3.30 5.11 34.78
C LYS A 408 4.17 4.86 33.55
N PHE A 409 3.99 5.66 32.49
CA PHE A 409 4.77 5.58 31.26
C PHE A 409 6.21 6.05 31.48
N GLN A 410 6.41 7.14 32.22
CA GLN A 410 7.72 7.74 32.43
C GLN A 410 8.69 6.87 33.26
N LYS A 411 8.17 5.89 34.01
CA LYS A 411 8.98 4.82 34.63
C LYS A 411 9.63 3.85 33.63
N ARG A 412 9.13 3.78 32.38
CA ARG A 412 9.67 2.91 31.32
C ARG A 412 10.46 3.70 30.26
N ILE A 413 9.98 4.88 29.90
CA ILE A 413 10.66 5.80 28.98
C ILE A 413 10.56 7.21 29.55
N LYS A 414 11.67 7.84 29.90
CA LYS A 414 11.69 9.27 30.23
C LYS A 414 11.36 10.08 28.97
N VAL A 415 10.26 10.83 28.98
CA VAL A 415 9.77 11.58 27.80
C VAL A 415 9.84 13.08 28.08
N ILE A 416 10.39 13.84 27.14
CA ILE A 416 10.48 15.31 27.22
C ILE A 416 9.98 15.96 25.93
N THR A 417 9.52 17.20 26.03
CA THR A 417 9.12 17.99 24.84
C THR A 417 10.34 18.48 24.05
N MET A 418 10.15 18.84 22.77
CA MET A 418 11.20 19.51 22.00
C MET A 418 11.65 20.82 22.67
N SER A 419 10.70 21.60 23.21
CA SER A 419 11.02 22.88 23.88
C SER A 419 11.89 22.65 25.12
N GLU A 420 11.56 21.66 25.94
CA GLU A 420 12.34 21.26 27.12
C GLU A 420 13.74 20.72 26.74
N PHE A 421 13.84 19.97 25.63
CA PHE A 421 15.11 19.50 25.09
C PHE A 421 16.01 20.66 24.63
N LEU A 422 15.49 21.59 23.82
CA LEU A 422 16.26 22.76 23.37
C LEU A 422 16.66 23.66 24.55
N GLN A 423 15.73 23.94 25.48
CA GLN A 423 15.99 24.72 26.69
C GLN A 423 17.02 24.09 27.64
N ARG A 424 17.36 22.81 27.47
CA ARG A 424 18.50 22.15 28.15
C ARG A 424 19.75 22.18 27.28
N GLU A 425 19.67 21.62 26.08
CA GLU A 425 20.84 21.31 25.27
C GLU A 425 21.45 22.51 24.53
N MET A 426 20.72 23.63 24.41
CA MET A 426 21.26 24.89 23.88
C MET A 426 21.96 25.75 24.94
N LYS A 427 21.99 25.32 26.22
CA LYS A 427 22.77 25.98 27.29
C LYS A 427 24.19 25.45 27.35
N GLU A 428 25.05 26.15 28.09
CA GLU A 428 26.46 25.78 28.22
C GLU A 428 26.64 24.37 28.80
N GLY A 429 27.50 23.58 28.16
CA GLY A 429 27.68 22.15 28.44
C GLY A 429 26.70 21.21 27.71
N GLY A 430 25.61 21.74 27.13
CA GLY A 430 24.63 20.96 26.34
C GLY A 430 25.09 20.64 24.92
N TYR A 431 24.53 19.58 24.33
CA TYR A 431 24.95 19.05 23.01
C TYR A 431 24.67 19.98 21.82
N LEU A 432 23.88 21.04 22.01
CA LEU A 432 23.48 22.00 20.98
C LEU A 432 23.93 23.45 21.28
N TYR A 433 24.77 23.67 22.31
CA TYR A 433 25.16 25.01 22.83
C TYR A 433 25.52 26.04 21.76
N ASN A 434 26.30 25.64 20.74
CA ASN A 434 26.74 26.56 19.70
C ASN A 434 25.69 26.79 18.61
N VAL A 435 24.69 25.92 18.42
CA VAL A 435 23.72 26.03 17.32
C VAL A 435 22.93 27.34 17.35
N GLY A 436 22.52 27.78 18.54
CA GLY A 436 21.80 29.05 18.71
C GLY A 436 22.64 30.27 18.34
N LYS A 437 23.98 30.15 18.40
CA LYS A 437 24.96 31.22 18.18
C LYS A 437 25.51 31.20 16.75
N ASP A 438 25.81 30.01 16.22
CA ASP A 438 26.38 29.79 14.89
C ASP A 438 25.38 30.20 13.79
N ASP A 439 24.12 29.78 13.91
CA ASP A 439 23.05 30.06 12.94
C ASP A 439 22.18 31.28 13.34
N ASN A 440 22.44 31.89 14.52
CA ASN A 440 21.75 33.06 15.07
C ASN A 440 20.21 32.90 15.27
N ASP A 441 19.74 31.65 15.39
CA ASP A 441 18.33 31.25 15.19
C ASP A 441 17.63 30.72 16.47
N GLU A 442 18.21 30.92 17.67
CA GLU A 442 17.70 30.32 18.93
C GLU A 442 16.21 30.61 19.21
N ALA A 443 15.79 31.87 19.09
CA ALA A 443 14.39 32.26 19.28
C ALA A 443 13.45 31.61 18.23
N THR A 444 13.92 31.44 16.99
CA THR A 444 13.21 30.72 15.93
C THR A 444 13.04 29.24 16.28
N LEU A 445 14.09 28.59 16.80
CA LEU A 445 14.08 27.17 17.15
C LEU A 445 13.17 26.88 18.35
N LEU A 446 13.17 27.73 19.37
CA LEU A 446 12.23 27.66 20.49
C LEU A 446 10.79 27.87 20.01
N THR A 447 10.54 28.85 19.14
CA THR A 447 9.21 29.08 18.52
C THR A 447 8.74 27.88 17.68
N LEU A 448 9.65 27.22 16.96
CA LEU A 448 9.35 26.01 16.19
C LEU A 448 9.06 24.81 17.08
N ALA A 449 9.67 24.73 18.26
CA ALA A 449 9.48 23.66 19.23
C ALA A 449 8.07 23.66 19.87
N GLU A 450 7.46 24.83 20.01
CA GLU A 450 6.05 25.00 20.41
C GLU A 450 5.05 24.58 19.31
N GLY A 451 5.50 24.46 18.06
CA GLY A 451 4.78 23.70 17.03
C GLY A 451 4.95 24.23 15.61
N CYS A 452 5.48 23.38 14.74
CA CYS A 452 5.85 23.70 13.36
C CYS A 452 4.82 23.18 12.32
N VAL A 453 5.10 23.39 11.04
CA VAL A 453 4.32 22.90 9.89
C VAL A 453 5.22 22.06 8.98
N GLN A 454 4.72 20.91 8.53
CA GLN A 454 5.39 20.04 7.55
C GLN A 454 5.40 20.68 6.16
N MET A 455 6.47 21.42 5.85
CA MET A 455 6.69 22.14 4.60
C MET A 455 8.17 22.16 4.27
N LYS A 456 8.55 22.07 2.98
CA LYS A 456 9.98 22.04 2.57
C LYS A 456 10.78 23.29 2.94
N THR A 457 10.13 24.45 3.00
CA THR A 457 10.74 25.77 3.25
C THR A 457 9.77 26.71 3.98
N GLY A 458 10.29 27.85 4.47
CA GLY A 458 9.52 28.90 5.18
C GLY A 458 9.71 28.85 6.69
N ASP A 459 9.45 29.97 7.38
CA ASP A 459 9.92 30.16 8.77
C ASP A 459 9.19 29.34 9.83
N LYS A 460 8.03 28.77 9.49
CA LYS A 460 7.30 27.81 10.34
C LYS A 460 7.56 26.35 9.96
N SER A 461 8.53 26.09 9.07
CA SER A 461 8.88 24.74 8.62
C SER A 461 9.55 23.92 9.73
N CYS A 462 9.07 22.70 9.95
CA CYS A 462 9.75 21.72 10.79
C CYS A 462 11.18 21.40 10.29
N ASN A 463 11.46 21.56 9.00
CA ASN A 463 12.74 21.18 8.40
C ASN A 463 13.92 22.00 8.94
N LYS A 464 13.72 23.23 9.44
CA LYS A 464 14.80 24.01 10.10
C LYS A 464 15.35 23.25 11.31
N LEU A 465 14.44 22.82 12.19
CA LEU A 465 14.75 22.01 13.37
C LEU A 465 15.30 20.63 12.99
N ASN A 466 14.65 19.94 12.05
CA ASN A 466 15.06 18.58 11.66
C ASN A 466 16.48 18.57 11.05
N THR A 467 16.83 19.56 10.22
CA THR A 467 18.19 19.71 9.66
C THR A 467 19.25 19.82 10.76
N ILE A 468 18.95 20.52 11.87
CA ILE A 468 19.86 20.60 13.03
C ILE A 468 20.02 19.24 13.71
N LEU A 469 18.92 18.51 13.92
CA LEU A 469 18.94 17.17 14.53
C LEU A 469 19.69 16.16 13.65
N GLN A 470 19.55 16.23 12.33
CA GLN A 470 20.30 15.44 11.35
C GLN A 470 21.80 15.82 11.33
N ARG A 471 22.14 17.11 11.53
CA ARG A 471 23.52 17.64 11.53
C ARG A 471 24.29 17.39 12.83
N LYS A 472 23.59 17.29 13.98
CA LYS A 472 24.21 17.15 15.32
C LYS A 472 23.97 15.79 15.99
N GLY A 473 22.94 15.04 15.58
CA GLY A 473 22.67 13.68 16.04
C GLY A 473 23.33 12.62 15.16
N TYR A 474 23.53 11.41 15.70
CA TYR A 474 23.88 10.26 14.88
C TYR A 474 22.63 9.76 14.15
N MET A 475 22.64 9.88 12.82
CA MET A 475 21.60 9.38 11.93
C MET A 475 21.55 7.85 11.97
N ALA A 476 20.44 7.27 12.42
CA ALA A 476 20.25 5.82 12.43
C ALA A 476 20.05 5.27 11.01
N PRO A 477 20.96 4.43 10.46
CA PRO A 477 20.85 3.88 9.11
C PRO A 477 19.89 2.67 9.08
N VAL A 478 18.62 2.89 9.43
CA VAL A 478 17.57 1.87 9.49
C VAL A 478 16.41 2.28 8.59
N LYS A 479 16.17 1.51 7.52
CA LYS A 479 15.03 1.68 6.61
C LYS A 479 14.16 0.42 6.64
N ASP A 480 12.92 0.54 7.11
CA ASP A 480 12.01 -0.58 7.41
C ASP A 480 11.77 -1.61 6.29
N SER A 481 11.91 -1.14 5.05
CA SER A 481 11.64 -1.79 3.78
C SER A 481 12.90 -2.39 3.14
N LYS A 482 14.07 -2.18 3.77
CA LYS A 482 15.36 -2.77 3.40
C LYS A 482 16.11 -3.39 4.57
N ASN A 483 15.69 -3.15 5.82
CA ASN A 483 16.35 -3.63 7.02
C ASN A 483 15.38 -4.27 8.01
N CYS A 484 15.96 -5.13 8.83
CA CYS A 484 15.44 -5.64 10.09
C CYS A 484 16.42 -5.19 11.18
N PHE A 485 15.92 -4.60 12.28
CA PHE A 485 16.73 -4.01 13.34
C PHE A 485 16.87 -5.01 14.50
N VAL A 486 18.04 -5.62 14.61
CA VAL A 486 18.27 -6.81 15.44
C VAL A 486 18.95 -6.44 16.77
N PHE A 487 18.29 -6.76 17.87
CA PHE A 487 18.83 -6.70 19.23
C PHE A 487 19.31 -8.09 19.65
N ASP A 488 20.63 -8.27 19.68
CA ASP A 488 21.30 -9.49 20.11
C ASP A 488 22.47 -9.14 21.06
N LYS A 489 22.59 -9.87 22.18
CA LYS A 489 23.59 -9.57 23.20
C LYS A 489 25.03 -9.80 22.71
N TYR A 490 25.29 -10.84 21.92
CA TYR A 490 26.61 -11.09 21.36
C TYR A 490 26.98 -10.05 20.29
N ALA A 491 26.02 -9.64 19.44
CA ALA A 491 26.20 -8.56 18.48
C ALA A 491 26.51 -7.21 19.16
N PHE A 492 25.86 -6.94 20.30
CA PHE A 492 26.12 -5.75 21.11
C PHE A 492 27.49 -5.80 21.80
N ASP A 493 27.80 -6.91 22.47
CA ASP A 493 29.02 -7.03 23.27
C ASP A 493 30.29 -7.13 22.43
N ARG A 494 30.24 -7.85 21.30
CA ARG A 494 31.40 -8.28 20.50
C ARG A 494 31.28 -8.00 18.99
N GLY A 495 30.20 -7.35 18.54
CA GLY A 495 29.96 -7.04 17.13
C GLY A 495 29.24 -8.18 16.36
N PRO A 496 28.65 -7.90 15.18
CA PRO A 496 27.72 -8.82 14.51
C PRO A 496 28.27 -10.21 14.18
N ALA A 497 29.58 -10.32 13.91
CA ALA A 497 30.25 -11.59 13.63
C ALA A 497 30.20 -12.58 14.81
N ALA A 498 29.90 -12.12 16.03
CA ALA A 498 29.76 -12.98 17.21
C ALA A 498 28.42 -13.73 17.29
N VAL A 499 27.47 -13.46 16.38
CA VAL A 499 26.18 -14.18 16.29
C VAL A 499 26.39 -15.48 15.49
N THR A 500 27.07 -16.46 16.09
CA THR A 500 27.48 -17.71 15.42
C THR A 500 26.48 -18.86 15.56
N SER A 501 25.46 -18.74 16.41
CA SER A 501 24.42 -19.76 16.64
C SER A 501 23.61 -20.02 15.36
N PRO A 502 23.64 -21.23 14.77
CA PRO A 502 22.88 -21.52 13.54
C PRO A 502 21.36 -21.39 13.71
N ARG A 503 20.83 -21.70 14.91
CA ARG A 503 19.42 -21.46 15.26
C ARG A 503 19.08 -19.97 15.23
N THR A 504 19.95 -19.13 15.81
CA THR A 504 19.74 -17.68 15.88
C THR A 504 19.87 -17.05 14.50
N GLN A 505 20.89 -17.42 13.72
CA GLN A 505 21.07 -16.97 12.33
C GLN A 505 19.85 -17.34 11.45
N LYS A 506 19.33 -18.57 11.58
CA LYS A 506 18.12 -18.99 10.85
C LYS A 506 16.91 -18.12 11.22
N LEU A 507 16.66 -17.89 12.51
CA LEU A 507 15.50 -17.11 12.96
C LEU A 507 15.61 -15.62 12.55
N ILE A 508 16.82 -15.05 12.55
CA ILE A 508 17.07 -13.71 11.99
C ILE A 508 16.73 -13.70 10.49
N ALA A 509 17.23 -14.67 9.71
CA ALA A 509 16.95 -14.76 8.27
C ALA A 509 15.45 -14.95 7.97
N GLU A 510 14.73 -15.70 8.81
CA GLU A 510 13.29 -15.91 8.73
C GLU A 510 12.50 -14.62 9.07
N PHE A 511 12.93 -13.86 10.08
CA PHE A 511 12.36 -12.55 10.42
C PHE A 511 12.57 -11.49 9.33
N CYS A 512 13.81 -11.39 8.83
CA CYS A 512 14.19 -10.41 7.82
C CYS A 512 13.52 -10.70 6.47
N GLY A 513 13.40 -11.98 6.11
CA GLY A 513 12.99 -12.42 4.79
C GLY A 513 14.07 -12.18 3.73
N LYS A 514 13.79 -12.55 2.48
CA LYS A 514 14.76 -12.50 1.38
C LYS A 514 15.17 -11.09 0.92
N GLU A 515 14.40 -10.06 1.29
CA GLU A 515 14.51 -8.71 0.73
C GLU A 515 15.15 -7.68 1.70
N ARG A 516 15.44 -8.07 2.95
CA ARG A 516 15.93 -7.16 4.00
C ARG A 516 17.19 -7.67 4.67
N THR A 517 18.10 -6.76 5.01
CA THR A 517 19.38 -7.08 5.67
C THR A 517 19.34 -6.77 7.18
N PRO A 518 19.97 -7.59 8.03
CA PRO A 518 20.03 -7.34 9.46
C PRO A 518 20.99 -6.20 9.80
N VAL A 519 20.43 -5.15 10.41
CA VAL A 519 21.17 -4.05 11.04
C VAL A 519 21.15 -4.31 12.53
N TYR A 520 22.32 -4.57 13.13
CA TYR A 520 22.41 -4.94 14.54
C TYR A 520 22.59 -3.71 15.44
N TYR A 521 21.91 -3.71 16.59
CA TYR A 521 22.17 -2.73 17.65
C TYR A 521 23.50 -3.04 18.35
N THR A 522 24.56 -2.37 17.93
CA THR A 522 25.92 -2.53 18.48
C THR A 522 26.28 -1.40 19.45
N LYS A 523 27.42 -1.53 20.14
CA LYS A 523 28.06 -0.40 20.86
C LYS A 523 28.20 0.87 19.99
N GLY A 524 28.33 0.75 18.67
CA GLY A 524 28.31 1.88 17.74
C GLY A 524 27.00 2.67 17.72
N PHE A 525 25.85 1.99 17.75
CA PHE A 525 24.52 2.64 17.91
C PHE A 525 24.27 3.17 19.33
N HIS A 526 24.95 2.60 20.32
CA HIS A 526 24.76 2.92 21.74
C HIS A 526 25.62 4.11 22.22
N SER A 527 26.78 4.34 21.61
CA SER A 527 27.69 5.42 21.97
C SER A 527 27.13 6.85 21.83
N PRO A 528 26.51 7.28 20.70
CA PRO A 528 26.15 8.67 20.45
C PRO A 528 25.23 9.30 21.51
N SER A 529 25.47 10.57 21.87
CA SER A 529 24.61 11.29 22.82
C SER A 529 23.18 11.46 22.30
N ILE A 530 23.02 11.92 21.06
CA ILE A 530 21.75 12.04 20.35
C ILE A 530 21.71 10.96 19.26
N LEU A 531 20.71 10.09 19.30
CA LEU A 531 20.38 9.13 18.24
C LEU A 531 19.15 9.65 17.49
N HIS A 532 19.28 9.92 16.19
CA HIS A 532 18.24 10.57 15.39
C HIS A 532 17.63 9.65 14.33
N PHE A 533 16.30 9.64 14.25
CA PHE A 533 15.52 8.88 13.26
C PHE A 533 14.77 9.82 12.29
N HIS A 534 15.31 9.96 11.09
CA HIS A 534 14.75 10.74 9.97
C HIS A 534 13.65 9.94 9.26
N THR A 535 12.51 9.70 9.94
CA THR A 535 11.41 8.88 9.40
C THR A 535 10.47 9.62 8.44
N SER A 536 10.65 10.93 8.27
CA SER A 536 9.78 11.79 7.46
C SER A 536 9.99 11.63 5.94
N ASP A 537 11.23 11.42 5.48
CA ASP A 537 11.54 11.30 4.05
C ASP A 537 11.29 9.86 3.55
N PRO A 538 10.34 9.65 2.60
CA PRO A 538 10.09 8.34 2.02
C PRO A 538 11.28 7.78 1.21
N ASN A 539 12.22 8.63 0.78
CA ASN A 539 13.40 8.21 0.01
C ASN A 539 14.55 7.74 0.92
N ALA A 540 14.73 8.36 2.09
CA ALA A 540 15.71 7.99 3.10
C ALA A 540 15.20 6.92 4.10
N TYR A 541 15.10 7.23 5.39
CA TYR A 541 15.02 6.27 6.51
C TYR A 541 13.62 6.17 7.15
N ARG A 542 12.58 6.13 6.30
CA ARG A 542 11.20 5.93 6.74
C ARG A 542 11.03 4.64 7.57
N LEU A 543 10.23 4.73 8.64
CA LEU A 543 9.81 3.62 9.50
C LEU A 543 8.27 3.53 9.52
N LEU A 544 7.68 3.01 8.45
CA LEU A 544 6.22 2.87 8.31
C LEU A 544 5.71 1.51 8.82
N ASN A 545 6.49 0.44 8.66
CA ASN A 545 6.09 -0.92 9.05
C ASN A 545 5.97 -1.08 10.58
N HIS A 546 5.12 -2.02 11.03
CA HIS A 546 4.86 -2.25 12.46
C HIS A 546 6.12 -2.65 13.23
N PHE A 547 6.25 -2.22 14.49
CA PHE A 547 7.44 -2.47 15.33
C PHE A 547 7.86 -3.95 15.36
N TYR A 548 6.92 -4.87 15.55
CA TYR A 548 7.13 -6.33 15.60
C TYR A 548 7.48 -6.97 14.24
N THR A 549 7.59 -6.17 13.17
CA THR A 549 8.06 -6.59 11.83
C THR A 549 9.36 -5.90 11.43
N VAL A 550 9.76 -4.85 12.14
CA VAL A 550 11.01 -4.10 11.91
C VAL A 550 12.06 -4.50 12.94
N ILE A 551 11.70 -4.51 14.21
CA ILE A 551 12.56 -4.78 15.36
C ILE A 551 12.46 -6.27 15.72
N TYR A 552 13.60 -6.92 15.93
CA TYR A 552 13.68 -8.31 16.33
C TYR A 552 14.64 -8.50 17.51
N PHE A 553 14.19 -9.21 18.55
CA PHE A 553 15.02 -9.57 19.68
C PHE A 553 15.36 -11.06 19.60
N THR A 554 16.64 -11.42 19.72
CA THR A 554 17.09 -12.83 19.67
C THR A 554 16.83 -13.63 20.95
N ASP A 555 16.36 -12.96 22.01
CA ASP A 555 15.72 -13.57 23.18
C ASP A 555 14.19 -13.45 23.05
N PRO A 556 13.44 -14.56 22.94
CA PRO A 556 11.98 -14.53 22.84
C PRO A 556 11.28 -13.92 24.06
N LYS A 557 11.90 -13.96 25.25
CA LYS A 557 11.33 -13.36 26.47
C LYS A 557 11.28 -11.84 26.34
N MET A 558 12.35 -11.27 25.78
CA MET A 558 12.47 -9.85 25.49
C MET A 558 11.63 -9.43 24.28
N ASP A 559 11.60 -10.26 23.23
CA ASP A 559 10.74 -10.07 22.05
C ASP A 559 9.26 -9.97 22.44
N ASN A 560 8.81 -10.85 23.34
CA ASN A 560 7.46 -10.84 23.87
C ASN A 560 7.24 -9.74 24.91
N PHE A 561 8.23 -9.41 25.76
CA PHE A 561 8.17 -8.25 26.66
C PHE A 561 7.88 -6.95 25.90
N TYR A 562 8.59 -6.66 24.80
CA TYR A 562 8.34 -5.41 24.06
C TYR A 562 7.00 -5.38 23.30
N LYS A 563 6.42 -6.54 22.95
CA LYS A 563 5.03 -6.62 22.48
C LYS A 563 4.03 -6.32 23.60
N ARG A 564 4.26 -6.85 24.80
CA ARG A 564 3.45 -6.53 25.99
C ARG A 564 3.60 -5.07 26.40
N PHE A 565 4.79 -4.48 26.32
CA PHE A 565 5.00 -3.05 26.52
C PHE A 565 4.11 -2.21 25.58
N VAL A 566 4.07 -2.52 24.28
CA VAL A 566 3.19 -1.79 23.34
C VAL A 566 1.71 -2.04 23.62
N ARG A 567 1.31 -3.25 24.01
CA ARG A 567 -0.06 -3.52 24.49
C ARG A 567 -0.40 -2.67 25.73
N ASP A 568 0.47 -2.69 26.73
CA ASP A 568 0.15 -2.29 28.10
C ASP A 568 0.43 -0.81 28.41
N PHE A 569 1.20 -0.11 27.56
CA PHE A 569 1.55 1.30 27.73
C PHE A 569 1.22 2.20 26.52
N VAL A 570 0.98 1.66 25.32
CA VAL A 570 0.69 2.45 24.10
C VAL A 570 -0.79 2.32 23.71
N HIS A 571 -1.66 2.37 24.72
CA HIS A 571 -3.10 2.53 24.57
C HIS A 571 -3.49 4.00 24.44
N TYR A 572 -4.70 4.29 23.95
CA TYR A 572 -5.21 5.66 23.89
C TYR A 572 -5.45 6.27 25.28
N ASN A 573 -5.52 7.60 25.35
CA ASN A 573 -5.96 8.34 26.54
C ASN A 573 -7.39 7.99 26.96
N ASP A 574 -7.65 7.93 28.26
CA ASP A 574 -8.89 7.43 28.87
C ASP A 574 -10.17 8.11 28.34
N ALA A 575 -10.12 9.41 28.03
CA ALA A 575 -11.25 10.13 27.42
C ALA A 575 -11.75 9.51 26.09
N ILE A 576 -10.85 8.93 25.30
CA ILE A 576 -11.18 8.23 24.04
C ILE A 576 -11.89 6.90 24.35
N PHE A 577 -11.43 6.17 25.36
CA PHE A 577 -12.07 4.93 25.81
C PHE A 577 -13.41 5.19 26.53
N CYS A 578 -13.54 6.29 27.28
CA CYS A 578 -14.78 6.69 27.94
C CYS A 578 -15.87 7.05 26.91
N ALA A 579 -15.53 7.87 25.91
CA ALA A 579 -16.42 8.16 24.79
C ALA A 579 -16.81 6.88 24.01
N ALA A 580 -15.83 6.03 23.67
CA ALA A 580 -16.10 4.78 22.97
C ALA A 580 -16.95 3.81 23.81
N GLY A 581 -16.71 3.70 25.12
CA GLY A 581 -17.45 2.83 26.03
C GLY A 581 -18.92 3.18 26.16
N LYS A 582 -19.27 4.47 26.13
CA LYS A 582 -20.67 4.93 26.04
C LYS A 582 -21.34 4.43 24.75
N ILE A 583 -20.67 4.58 23.61
CA ILE A 583 -21.16 4.08 22.31
C ILE A 583 -21.30 2.55 22.33
N VAL A 584 -20.31 1.83 22.88
CA VAL A 584 -20.33 0.37 22.99
C VAL A 584 -21.47 -0.08 23.90
N HIS A 585 -21.71 0.57 25.04
CA HIS A 585 -22.84 0.25 25.92
C HIS A 585 -24.19 0.48 25.22
N ALA A 586 -24.39 1.61 24.55
CA ALA A 586 -25.60 1.92 23.80
C ALA A 586 -25.87 0.91 22.67
N LEU A 587 -24.85 0.58 21.88
CA LEU A 587 -24.92 -0.47 20.84
C LEU A 587 -25.23 -1.85 21.43
N GLN A 588 -24.67 -2.19 22.60
CA GLN A 588 -24.96 -3.45 23.28
C GLN A 588 -26.37 -3.49 23.87
N GLU A 589 -26.89 -2.37 24.39
CA GLU A 589 -28.27 -2.30 24.91
C GLU A 589 -29.29 -2.42 23.78
N GLU A 590 -29.10 -1.69 22.68
CA GLU A 590 -29.92 -1.85 21.48
C GLU A 590 -29.81 -3.29 20.92
N GLY A 591 -28.59 -3.85 20.89
CA GLY A 591 -28.36 -5.26 20.54
C GLY A 591 -29.13 -6.26 21.41
N ARG A 592 -29.09 -6.10 22.75
CA ARG A 592 -29.85 -6.94 23.69
C ARG A 592 -31.35 -6.88 23.42
N SER A 593 -31.90 -5.69 23.12
CA SER A 593 -33.32 -5.54 22.75
C SER A 593 -33.71 -6.28 21.46
N ARG A 594 -32.73 -6.53 20.59
CA ARG A 594 -32.86 -7.29 19.33
C ARG A 594 -32.57 -8.79 19.50
N GLY A 595 -32.30 -9.25 20.72
CA GLY A 595 -31.96 -10.64 21.04
C GLY A 595 -30.49 -11.02 20.80
N ASP A 596 -29.62 -10.02 20.60
CA ASP A 596 -28.18 -10.22 20.46
C ASP A 596 -27.47 -10.31 21.82
N THR A 597 -26.35 -11.02 21.88
CA THR A 597 -25.62 -11.30 23.13
C THR A 597 -24.23 -10.67 23.15
N VAL A 598 -23.78 -10.40 24.37
CA VAL A 598 -22.42 -9.95 24.70
C VAL A 598 -21.67 -11.15 25.27
N ASP A 599 -20.40 -11.33 24.88
CA ASP A 599 -19.56 -12.42 25.38
C ASP A 599 -19.00 -12.12 26.79
N GLY A 600 -18.40 -13.13 27.42
CA GLY A 600 -17.82 -13.00 28.77
C GLY A 600 -16.67 -11.99 28.88
N GLU A 601 -16.17 -11.51 27.72
CA GLU A 601 -15.08 -10.56 27.57
C GLU A 601 -15.55 -9.11 27.33
N GLY A 602 -16.86 -8.86 27.30
CA GLY A 602 -17.43 -7.50 27.27
C GLY A 602 -17.71 -6.94 25.88
N GLY A 603 -17.91 -7.77 24.85
CA GLY A 603 -18.46 -7.24 23.59
C GLY A 603 -19.16 -8.25 22.71
N GLY A 604 -19.61 -7.78 21.54
CA GLY A 604 -20.78 -8.34 20.89
C GLY A 604 -21.94 -7.35 20.94
N GLY A 605 -23.18 -7.82 20.88
CA GLY A 605 -24.38 -6.97 20.77
C GLY A 605 -24.61 -6.38 19.36
N TYR A 606 -23.54 -6.12 18.60
CA TYR A 606 -23.55 -5.55 17.25
C TYR A 606 -22.38 -6.08 16.41
N SER A 607 -22.41 -5.87 15.10
CA SER A 607 -21.26 -6.06 14.21
C SER A 607 -20.78 -4.72 13.62
N ALA A 608 -19.55 -4.66 13.09
CA ALA A 608 -18.96 -3.41 12.62
C ALA A 608 -18.28 -3.52 11.25
N LEU A 609 -18.31 -2.41 10.51
CA LEU A 609 -17.62 -2.23 9.24
C LEU A 609 -16.71 -0.98 9.33
N HIS A 610 -15.52 -1.06 8.73
CA HIS A 610 -14.69 0.13 8.46
C HIS A 610 -14.46 0.27 6.94
N VAL A 611 -15.10 1.30 6.36
CA VAL A 611 -15.24 1.53 4.93
C VAL A 611 -14.45 2.78 4.53
N ARG A 612 -13.27 2.60 3.93
CA ARG A 612 -12.33 3.67 3.55
C ARG A 612 -12.31 3.85 2.03
N ARG A 613 -12.75 5.01 1.53
CA ARG A 613 -13.02 5.24 0.09
C ARG A 613 -12.50 6.54 -0.51
N GLY A 614 -12.04 7.51 0.28
CA GLY A 614 -11.60 8.84 -0.19
C GLY A 614 -10.24 8.86 -0.89
N ASP A 615 -9.24 9.47 -0.26
CA ASP A 615 -7.87 9.62 -0.78
C ASP A 615 -7.09 8.30 -0.92
N LEU A 616 -7.62 7.17 -0.43
CA LEU A 616 -6.96 5.86 -0.41
C LEU A 616 -6.29 5.51 -1.76
N GLN A 617 -4.97 5.28 -1.74
CA GLN A 617 -4.18 5.10 -2.96
C GLN A 617 -4.47 3.81 -3.73
N TYR A 618 -4.88 2.76 -3.02
CA TYR A 618 -5.23 1.44 -3.57
C TYR A 618 -6.64 1.48 -4.15
N LYS A 619 -6.78 1.74 -5.45
CA LYS A 619 -8.09 1.91 -6.11
C LYS A 619 -8.83 0.59 -6.30
N GLU A 620 -8.11 -0.53 -6.33
CA GLU A 620 -8.65 -1.90 -6.45
C GLU A 620 -9.46 -2.37 -5.23
N VAL A 621 -9.34 -1.69 -4.08
CA VAL A 621 -10.16 -1.97 -2.88
C VAL A 621 -11.31 -0.97 -2.66
N ILE A 622 -11.42 0.07 -3.49
CA ILE A 622 -12.51 1.07 -3.44
C ILE A 622 -13.71 0.53 -4.23
N ILE A 623 -14.28 -0.56 -3.73
CA ILE A 623 -15.40 -1.29 -4.35
C ILE A 623 -16.75 -0.60 -4.09
N SER A 624 -17.79 -0.94 -4.87
CA SER A 624 -19.13 -0.37 -4.70
C SER A 624 -19.84 -0.89 -3.44
N ALA A 625 -20.90 -0.22 -3.02
CA ALA A 625 -21.69 -0.64 -1.87
C ALA A 625 -22.41 -1.98 -2.10
N GLU A 626 -22.84 -2.24 -3.33
CA GLU A 626 -23.39 -3.51 -3.76
C GLU A 626 -22.31 -4.61 -3.69
N GLU A 627 -21.05 -4.32 -4.01
CA GLU A 627 -19.98 -5.31 -3.85
C GLU A 627 -19.62 -5.55 -2.39
N TRP A 628 -19.57 -4.51 -1.55
CA TRP A 628 -19.47 -4.62 -0.08
C TRP A 628 -20.58 -5.52 0.47
N TYR A 629 -21.85 -5.23 0.14
CA TYR A 629 -23.01 -6.01 0.58
C TYR A 629 -22.96 -7.46 0.06
N ASN A 630 -22.82 -7.66 -1.25
CA ASN A 630 -22.79 -8.99 -1.88
C ASN A 630 -21.55 -9.84 -1.49
N THR A 631 -20.57 -9.26 -0.81
CA THR A 631 -19.42 -9.98 -0.26
C THR A 631 -19.61 -10.32 1.23
N THR A 632 -20.32 -9.48 1.98
CA THR A 632 -20.40 -9.56 3.44
C THR A 632 -21.75 -10.01 3.98
N ASN A 633 -22.83 -10.01 3.20
CA ASN A 633 -24.20 -10.28 3.66
C ASN A 633 -24.42 -11.64 4.35
N LYS A 634 -23.52 -12.60 4.14
CA LYS A 634 -23.53 -13.93 4.82
C LYS A 634 -22.78 -13.96 6.16
N LEU A 635 -22.15 -12.85 6.57
CA LEU A 635 -21.42 -12.71 7.85
C LEU A 635 -22.32 -12.17 8.97
N TRP A 636 -23.36 -11.44 8.59
CA TRP A 636 -24.31 -10.77 9.47
C TRP A 636 -25.49 -11.70 9.80
N LYS A 637 -26.04 -11.58 11.02
CA LYS A 637 -27.33 -12.19 11.36
C LYS A 637 -28.47 -11.42 10.68
N PRO A 638 -29.65 -12.02 10.44
CA PRO A 638 -30.84 -11.28 10.05
C PRO A 638 -31.14 -10.16 11.06
N ASN A 639 -31.41 -8.94 10.57
CA ASN A 639 -31.70 -7.75 11.37
C ASN A 639 -30.61 -7.33 12.38
N GLU A 640 -29.35 -7.78 12.20
CA GLU A 640 -28.23 -7.37 13.06
C GLU A 640 -27.97 -5.85 13.00
N LEU A 641 -27.56 -5.29 14.14
CA LEU A 641 -27.13 -3.91 14.26
C LEU A 641 -25.71 -3.74 13.70
N LEU A 642 -25.53 -2.86 12.71
CA LEU A 642 -24.25 -2.62 12.05
C LEU A 642 -23.73 -1.21 12.34
N TYR A 643 -22.61 -1.12 13.06
CA TYR A 643 -21.86 0.12 13.23
C TYR A 643 -20.94 0.37 12.02
N ILE A 644 -20.99 1.57 11.44
CA ILE A 644 -20.28 1.94 10.21
C ILE A 644 -19.27 3.07 10.50
N ALA A 645 -17.99 2.73 10.60
CA ALA A 645 -16.89 3.72 10.56
C ALA A 645 -16.52 4.00 9.10
N THR A 646 -16.51 5.27 8.67
CA THR A 646 -16.28 5.61 7.26
C THR A 646 -15.83 7.05 7.02
N ASP A 647 -15.13 7.27 5.90
CA ASP A 647 -14.83 8.59 5.35
C ASP A 647 -15.79 9.03 4.23
N GLU A 648 -16.74 8.18 3.83
CA GLU A 648 -17.82 8.54 2.89
C GLU A 648 -18.90 9.35 3.61
N ARG A 649 -19.14 10.57 3.14
CA ARG A 649 -20.10 11.53 3.71
C ARG A 649 -21.51 11.37 3.17
N ASN A 650 -21.67 10.67 2.05
CA ASN A 650 -22.97 10.41 1.45
C ASN A 650 -23.53 9.07 1.95
N HIS A 651 -24.35 9.10 3.00
CA HIS A 651 -24.93 7.89 3.60
C HIS A 651 -25.81 7.07 2.63
N LYS A 652 -26.24 7.64 1.49
CA LYS A 652 -26.88 6.87 0.41
C LYS A 652 -26.00 5.79 -0.18
N PHE A 653 -24.67 5.89 -0.03
CA PHE A 653 -23.77 4.78 -0.35
C PHE A 653 -24.18 3.51 0.39
N PHE A 654 -24.65 3.59 1.63
CA PHE A 654 -25.02 2.41 2.42
C PHE A 654 -26.46 1.91 2.19
N GLU A 655 -27.19 2.43 1.19
CA GLU A 655 -28.54 1.94 0.82
C GLU A 655 -28.62 0.42 0.60
N PRO A 656 -27.61 -0.29 0.03
CA PRO A 656 -27.64 -1.76 -0.07
C PRO A 656 -27.62 -2.49 1.28
N PHE A 657 -27.07 -1.87 2.34
CA PHE A 657 -27.11 -2.43 3.69
C PHE A 657 -28.37 -2.00 4.45
N ALA A 658 -28.79 -0.73 4.33
CA ALA A 658 -29.97 -0.18 4.99
C ALA A 658 -31.30 -0.87 4.59
N LYS A 659 -31.31 -1.61 3.47
CA LYS A 659 -32.43 -2.46 3.04
C LYS A 659 -32.60 -3.74 3.86
N HIS A 660 -31.62 -4.10 4.70
CA HIS A 660 -31.53 -5.38 5.39
C HIS A 660 -31.05 -5.30 6.85
N TYR A 661 -30.42 -4.19 7.26
CA TYR A 661 -29.80 -4.02 8.57
C TYR A 661 -30.02 -2.60 9.10
N GLU A 662 -30.06 -2.49 10.42
CA GLU A 662 -30.08 -1.20 11.12
C GLU A 662 -28.66 -0.65 11.21
N LEU A 663 -28.46 0.58 10.72
CA LEU A 663 -27.13 1.19 10.61
C LEU A 663 -26.94 2.25 11.70
N ARG A 664 -25.74 2.29 12.29
CA ARG A 664 -25.32 3.30 13.27
C ARG A 664 -23.98 3.89 12.86
N TYR A 665 -23.81 5.19 13.07
CA TYR A 665 -22.64 5.99 12.74
C TYR A 665 -22.23 6.79 13.98
N LEU A 666 -21.00 7.31 14.00
CA LEU A 666 -20.47 8.07 15.15
C LEU A 666 -21.39 9.22 15.59
N GLU A 667 -21.98 9.94 14.63
CA GLU A 667 -22.86 11.09 14.87
C GLU A 667 -24.15 10.74 15.64
N ASN A 668 -24.63 9.49 15.57
CA ASN A 668 -25.81 9.06 16.32
C ASN A 668 -25.62 9.22 17.84
N TYR A 669 -24.37 9.14 18.31
CA TYR A 669 -24.01 9.17 19.72
C TYR A 669 -23.43 10.51 20.20
N THR A 670 -23.50 11.57 19.36
CA THR A 670 -22.82 12.86 19.59
C THR A 670 -23.00 13.40 21.01
N LYS A 671 -24.22 13.39 21.54
CA LYS A 671 -24.54 13.88 22.90
C LYS A 671 -24.28 12.83 23.98
N GLU A 672 -24.65 11.59 23.73
CA GLU A 672 -24.58 10.49 24.70
C GLU A 672 -23.14 10.16 25.08
N ALA A 673 -22.25 10.07 24.08
CA ALA A 673 -20.82 9.85 24.27
C ALA A 673 -20.02 11.12 24.57
N GLY A 674 -20.66 12.30 24.61
CA GLY A 674 -20.00 13.59 24.86
C GLY A 674 -19.03 14.04 23.76
N LEU A 675 -19.27 13.63 22.52
CA LEU A 675 -18.41 13.93 21.36
C LEU A 675 -18.42 15.43 21.00
N ASP A 676 -19.42 16.17 21.47
CA ASP A 676 -19.50 17.64 21.41
C ASP A 676 -18.48 18.35 22.31
N LYS A 677 -17.88 17.61 23.28
CA LYS A 677 -16.88 18.10 24.24
C LYS A 677 -15.47 17.56 24.00
N LEU A 678 -15.34 16.60 23.08
CA LEU A 678 -14.06 15.95 22.73
C LEU A 678 -13.48 16.61 21.47
N ASP A 679 -12.16 16.74 21.41
CA ASP A 679 -11.49 17.27 20.22
C ASP A 679 -11.81 16.42 18.98
N ARG A 680 -12.19 17.08 17.89
CA ARG A 680 -12.58 16.45 16.61
C ARG A 680 -11.46 15.58 16.01
N ALA A 681 -10.21 15.89 16.30
CA ALA A 681 -9.05 15.10 15.90
C ALA A 681 -9.04 13.68 16.50
N LEU A 682 -9.75 13.47 17.63
CA LEU A 682 -9.78 12.19 18.36
C LEU A 682 -10.91 11.24 17.90
N MET A 683 -11.82 11.71 17.04
CA MET A 683 -13.03 10.97 16.64
C MET A 683 -12.72 9.63 15.97
N GLY A 684 -11.69 9.58 15.11
CA GLY A 684 -11.27 8.32 14.48
C GLY A 684 -10.70 7.29 15.45
N MET A 685 -10.20 7.72 16.61
CA MET A 685 -9.68 6.85 17.66
C MET A 685 -10.82 6.23 18.48
N VAL A 686 -11.88 7.01 18.73
CA VAL A 686 -13.15 6.52 19.29
C VAL A 686 -13.74 5.43 18.38
N GLU A 687 -13.82 5.68 17.07
CA GLU A 687 -14.31 4.68 16.10
C GLU A 687 -13.48 3.39 16.08
N ILE A 688 -12.15 3.49 16.20
CA ILE A 688 -11.26 2.32 16.25
C ILE A 688 -11.61 1.42 17.44
N VAL A 689 -11.84 2.01 18.61
CA VAL A 689 -12.24 1.27 19.83
C VAL A 689 -13.64 0.66 19.67
N VAL A 690 -14.62 1.41 19.15
CA VAL A 690 -15.99 0.92 18.89
C VAL A 690 -15.98 -0.26 17.90
N CYS A 691 -15.33 -0.15 16.75
CA CYS A 691 -15.25 -1.24 15.77
C CYS A 691 -14.52 -2.48 16.33
N SER A 692 -13.55 -2.29 17.22
CA SER A 692 -12.81 -3.41 17.82
C SER A 692 -13.62 -4.21 18.86
N SER A 693 -14.68 -3.63 19.44
CA SER A 693 -15.52 -4.27 20.46
C SER A 693 -16.71 -5.09 19.89
N ALA A 694 -16.94 -5.00 18.58
CA ALA A 694 -18.03 -5.68 17.86
C ALA A 694 -17.91 -7.22 17.84
N ARG A 695 -19.03 -7.93 17.64
CA ARG A 695 -19.11 -9.39 17.44
C ARG A 695 -18.25 -9.83 16.26
N LEU A 696 -18.48 -9.22 15.10
CA LEU A 696 -17.75 -9.47 13.85
C LEU A 696 -17.35 -8.14 13.24
N PHE A 697 -16.16 -8.09 12.64
CA PHE A 697 -15.62 -6.90 11.98
C PHE A 697 -15.26 -7.18 10.53
N VAL A 698 -15.64 -6.26 9.61
CA VAL A 698 -15.12 -6.23 8.23
C VAL A 698 -14.38 -4.91 7.97
N GLY A 699 -13.08 -5.00 7.73
CA GLY A 699 -12.24 -3.86 7.35
C GLY A 699 -12.07 -3.69 5.84
N THR A 700 -11.69 -2.48 5.43
CA THR A 700 -11.10 -2.22 4.10
C THR A 700 -9.65 -2.73 4.06
N TRP A 701 -9.28 -3.51 3.05
CA TRP A 701 -7.91 -4.00 2.84
C TRP A 701 -6.93 -2.84 2.57
N HIS A 702 -5.63 -3.04 2.82
CA HIS A 702 -4.57 -2.01 2.77
C HIS A 702 -4.74 -0.76 3.68
N SER A 703 -5.83 -0.63 4.43
CA SER A 703 -6.01 0.48 5.37
C SER A 703 -5.35 0.18 6.72
N THR A 704 -4.38 1.00 7.13
CA THR A 704 -3.73 0.93 8.45
C THR A 704 -4.69 1.20 9.63
N PHE A 705 -5.84 1.85 9.36
CA PHE A 705 -6.96 2.02 10.29
C PHE A 705 -7.72 0.71 10.50
N SER A 706 -8.11 0.01 9.41
CA SER A 706 -8.64 -1.38 9.50
C SER A 706 -7.65 -2.32 10.16
N GLY A 707 -6.35 -2.11 9.89
CA GLY A 707 -5.24 -2.75 10.57
C GLY A 707 -5.39 -2.60 12.08
N TYR A 708 -5.32 -1.37 12.61
CA TYR A 708 -5.27 -1.17 14.05
C TYR A 708 -6.50 -1.75 14.79
N ILE A 709 -7.71 -1.59 14.23
CA ILE A 709 -8.92 -2.25 14.75
C ILE A 709 -8.69 -3.76 14.93
N THR A 710 -8.07 -4.41 13.94
CA THR A 710 -7.78 -5.85 13.96
C THR A 710 -6.78 -6.22 15.06
N ARG A 711 -5.78 -5.38 15.35
CA ARG A 711 -4.87 -5.61 16.49
C ARG A 711 -5.56 -5.42 17.84
N LEU A 712 -6.41 -4.40 17.98
CA LEU A 712 -7.20 -4.23 19.20
C LEU A 712 -8.13 -5.42 19.44
N ARG A 713 -8.80 -5.93 18.41
CA ARG A 713 -9.58 -7.19 18.47
C ARG A 713 -8.72 -8.36 19.01
N GLY A 714 -7.47 -8.44 18.58
CA GLY A 714 -6.48 -9.39 19.08
C GLY A 714 -6.14 -9.22 20.56
N TYR A 715 -5.86 -7.98 21.02
CA TYR A 715 -5.64 -7.69 22.44
C TYR A 715 -6.89 -7.93 23.31
N TYR A 716 -8.08 -7.73 22.75
CA TYR A 716 -9.37 -8.10 23.35
C TYR A 716 -9.63 -9.62 23.39
N GLY A 717 -8.68 -10.47 22.97
CA GLY A 717 -8.84 -11.92 22.96
C GLY A 717 -9.88 -12.43 21.94
N ARG A 718 -10.33 -11.60 20.99
CA ARG A 718 -11.31 -12.02 19.99
C ARG A 718 -10.63 -12.91 18.96
N SER A 719 -11.20 -14.10 18.74
CA SER A 719 -10.69 -15.03 17.74
C SER A 719 -10.54 -14.36 16.37
N LYS A 720 -9.42 -14.66 15.71
CA LYS A 720 -9.09 -14.19 14.35
C LYS A 720 -10.21 -14.46 13.33
N MET A 721 -11.04 -15.46 13.60
CA MET A 721 -12.18 -15.92 12.79
C MET A 721 -13.37 -14.94 12.77
N THR A 722 -13.28 -13.86 13.55
CA THR A 722 -14.26 -12.76 13.63
C THR A 722 -13.81 -11.50 12.87
N SER A 723 -12.67 -11.53 12.19
CA SER A 723 -12.02 -10.36 11.58
C SER A 723 -11.77 -10.59 10.08
N TYR A 724 -12.54 -9.89 9.24
CA TYR A 724 -12.64 -10.10 7.80
C TYR A 724 -12.18 -8.85 7.02
N TYR A 725 -11.95 -9.01 5.71
CA TYR A 725 -11.80 -7.89 4.78
C TYR A 725 -12.87 -7.91 3.67
N SER A 726 -13.31 -6.74 3.22
CA SER A 726 -14.31 -6.62 2.14
C SER A 726 -13.78 -6.97 0.75
N PHE A 727 -12.47 -6.82 0.53
CA PHE A 727 -11.84 -7.15 -0.74
C PHE A 727 -11.77 -8.67 -0.93
N ARG A 728 -12.60 -9.22 -1.84
CA ARG A 728 -12.79 -10.67 -2.05
C ARG A 728 -11.50 -11.51 -2.11
N PRO A 729 -10.41 -11.11 -2.81
CA PRO A 729 -9.17 -11.88 -2.84
C PRO A 729 -8.43 -11.98 -1.48
N ARG A 730 -8.84 -11.20 -0.47
CA ARG A 730 -8.19 -11.09 0.85
C ARG A 730 -9.15 -11.24 2.04
N ILE A 731 -10.43 -11.57 1.80
CA ILE A 731 -11.48 -11.65 2.84
C ILE A 731 -11.09 -12.47 4.08
N PHE A 732 -10.43 -13.61 3.89
CA PHE A 732 -9.99 -14.51 4.97
C PHE A 732 -8.53 -14.27 5.43
N SER A 733 -7.92 -13.13 5.12
CA SER A 733 -6.47 -12.93 5.35
C SER A 733 -6.03 -12.98 6.81
N MET A 734 -6.93 -12.73 7.78
CA MET A 734 -6.63 -12.87 9.21
C MET A 734 -6.86 -14.27 9.75
N HIS A 735 -7.64 -15.10 9.06
CA HIS A 735 -8.08 -16.39 9.57
C HIS A 735 -6.98 -17.47 9.53
N LYS A 736 -5.93 -17.26 8.74
CA LYS A 736 -4.76 -18.15 8.64
C LYS A 736 -3.59 -17.52 9.37
N TRP A 737 -2.93 -18.27 10.26
CA TRP A 737 -1.59 -17.89 10.71
C TRP A 737 -0.65 -17.73 9.51
N GLN A 738 0.09 -16.63 9.50
CA GLN A 738 1.15 -16.34 8.55
C GLN A 738 2.20 -15.52 9.29
N PHE A 739 3.46 -15.89 9.17
CA PHE A 739 4.56 -15.08 9.67
C PHE A 739 4.68 -13.77 8.83
N PRO A 740 5.00 -12.61 9.44
CA PRO A 740 5.20 -11.34 8.73
C PRO A 740 6.02 -11.45 7.45
N SER A 741 5.45 -10.98 6.33
CA SER A 741 6.08 -11.11 5.00
C SER A 741 5.46 -10.17 3.95
N GLY A 742 6.27 -9.79 2.95
CA GLY A 742 5.82 -8.93 1.84
C GLY A 742 5.58 -7.48 2.28
N ASN A 743 4.40 -6.93 1.98
CA ASN A 743 4.02 -5.59 2.44
C ASN A 743 3.60 -5.63 3.92
N TYR A 744 4.56 -5.50 4.83
CA TYR A 744 4.37 -5.60 6.27
C TYR A 744 3.31 -4.61 6.82
N ALA A 745 3.22 -3.40 6.27
CA ALA A 745 2.24 -2.38 6.66
C ALA A 745 0.81 -2.59 6.09
N ALA A 746 0.58 -3.52 5.16
CA ALA A 746 -0.72 -3.71 4.49
C ALA A 746 -1.85 -4.20 5.41
N ARG A 747 -1.49 -4.89 6.49
CA ARG A 747 -2.37 -5.39 7.56
C ARG A 747 -1.59 -5.53 8.86
N GLU A 748 -2.28 -5.72 9.98
CA GLU A 748 -1.65 -6.21 11.21
C GLU A 748 -1.41 -7.73 11.12
N TRP A 749 -0.52 -8.25 11.95
CA TRP A 749 -0.17 -9.67 12.00
C TRP A 749 -0.36 -10.23 13.40
N GLN A 750 -0.79 -11.49 13.46
CA GLN A 750 -1.19 -12.15 14.69
C GLN A 750 -0.03 -12.35 15.67
N SER A 751 1.22 -12.29 15.18
CA SER A 751 2.47 -12.25 15.96
C SER A 751 2.58 -11.07 16.94
N ALA A 752 1.69 -10.08 16.85
CA ALA A 752 1.64 -8.93 17.74
C ALA A 752 0.81 -9.15 19.03
N TRP A 753 0.00 -10.21 19.09
CA TRP A 753 -0.85 -10.51 20.26
C TRP A 753 -1.00 -12.00 20.60
N LEU A 754 -0.83 -12.93 19.65
CA LEU A 754 -0.84 -14.36 19.94
C LEU A 754 0.46 -14.77 20.64
N GLY A 755 0.31 -15.55 21.72
CA GLY A 755 1.32 -16.06 22.65
C GLY A 755 2.24 -15.05 23.35
N ILE A 756 1.98 -13.74 23.25
CA ILE A 756 2.90 -12.72 23.77
C ILE A 756 3.05 -12.70 25.30
N ASP A 757 2.24 -13.43 26.07
CA ASP A 757 2.41 -13.55 27.53
C ASP A 757 3.33 -14.70 27.97
N GLY A 758 3.78 -15.52 27.01
CA GLY A 758 4.76 -16.57 27.21
C GLY A 758 6.20 -16.17 26.88
N ASP A 759 7.10 -17.14 27.07
CA ASP A 759 8.57 -16.97 26.99
C ASP A 759 9.19 -17.53 25.69
N GLU A 760 8.37 -17.99 24.74
CA GLU A 760 8.79 -18.65 23.49
C GLU A 760 8.30 -17.88 22.25
N TYR A 761 8.96 -18.12 21.10
CA TYR A 761 8.48 -17.60 19.81
C TYR A 761 7.24 -18.36 19.35
N ILE A 762 6.22 -17.62 18.90
CA ILE A 762 5.06 -18.21 18.24
C ILE A 762 5.37 -18.41 16.76
N THR A 763 5.60 -19.67 16.39
CA THR A 763 5.89 -20.12 15.03
C THR A 763 4.68 -20.74 14.32
N GLN A 764 3.65 -21.12 15.07
CA GLN A 764 2.48 -21.87 14.60
C GLN A 764 1.15 -21.21 15.00
N ASP A 765 0.08 -21.63 14.32
CA ASP A 765 -1.29 -21.20 14.66
C ASP A 765 -1.72 -21.79 16.01
N ILE A 766 -2.15 -20.94 16.95
CA ILE A 766 -2.72 -21.37 18.24
C ILE A 766 -4.26 -21.39 18.25
N GLU A 767 -4.90 -20.97 17.14
CA GLU A 767 -6.33 -21.20 16.88
C GLU A 767 -6.54 -22.06 15.61
N PRO A 768 -5.86 -23.21 15.40
CA PRO A 768 -5.92 -23.95 14.15
C PRO A 768 -7.34 -24.46 13.85
N ASN A 769 -8.09 -24.80 14.91
CA ASN A 769 -9.47 -25.28 14.85
C ASN A 769 -10.49 -24.19 15.28
N GLY A 770 -10.13 -22.91 15.13
CA GLY A 770 -11.00 -21.78 15.47
C GLY A 770 -12.35 -21.85 14.73
N LYS A 771 -13.46 -21.92 15.47
CA LYS A 771 -14.81 -21.99 14.87
C LYS A 771 -15.17 -20.64 14.25
N SER A 772 -15.46 -20.61 12.95
CA SER A 772 -15.99 -19.40 12.32
C SER A 772 -17.42 -19.13 12.79
N PRO A 773 -17.83 -17.86 12.97
CA PRO A 773 -19.24 -17.50 13.20
C PRO A 773 -20.20 -17.98 12.10
N ILE A 774 -19.66 -18.36 10.93
CA ILE A 774 -20.40 -18.87 9.76
C ILE A 774 -20.13 -20.37 9.46
N GLY A 775 -19.60 -21.13 10.42
CA GLY A 775 -19.40 -22.59 10.31
C GLY A 775 -17.97 -23.04 9.94
N PRO A 776 -17.77 -24.35 9.67
CA PRO A 776 -16.48 -24.91 9.26
C PRO A 776 -15.94 -24.26 7.98
N PHE A 777 -14.61 -24.15 7.86
CA PHE A 777 -13.99 -23.46 6.72
C PHE A 777 -14.36 -24.07 5.36
N ASP A 778 -14.58 -25.38 5.32
CA ASP A 778 -14.97 -26.12 4.12
C ASP A 778 -16.43 -25.88 3.72
N ASP A 779 -17.29 -25.48 4.67
CA ASP A 779 -18.70 -25.11 4.41
C ASP A 779 -18.87 -23.65 3.99
N ILE A 780 -17.83 -22.83 4.18
CA ILE A 780 -17.79 -21.43 3.72
C ILE A 780 -17.74 -21.41 2.18
N LYS A 781 -18.92 -21.42 1.55
CA LYS A 781 -19.11 -21.40 0.09
C LYS A 781 -18.46 -20.20 -0.62
N LEU A 782 -18.01 -19.18 0.12
CA LEU A 782 -17.16 -18.09 -0.39
C LEU A 782 -15.77 -18.58 -0.86
N LEU A 783 -15.26 -19.72 -0.35
CA LEU A 783 -14.05 -20.37 -0.87
C LEU A 783 -14.31 -21.35 -2.02
N LYS A 784 -15.43 -22.09 -1.97
CA LYS A 784 -15.96 -22.90 -3.10
C LYS A 784 -16.61 -21.99 -4.17
N GLY A 785 -15.97 -20.84 -4.43
CA GLY A 785 -16.62 -19.60 -4.80
C GLY A 785 -15.70 -18.43 -5.11
N SER A 786 -14.41 -18.66 -5.40
CA SER A 786 -13.89 -18.01 -6.61
C SER A 786 -14.83 -18.47 -7.74
N PRO A 787 -15.62 -17.59 -8.38
CA PRO A 787 -16.30 -18.02 -9.61
C PRO A 787 -15.18 -18.54 -10.53
N PRO A 788 -15.29 -19.77 -11.08
CA PRO A 788 -14.27 -20.25 -12.01
C PRO A 788 -14.16 -19.16 -13.07
N ARG A 789 -12.95 -18.58 -13.25
CA ARG A 789 -12.74 -17.41 -14.12
C ARG A 789 -13.38 -17.79 -15.46
N PRO A 790 -14.57 -17.23 -15.82
CA PRO A 790 -15.55 -18.01 -16.55
C PRO A 790 -15.00 -18.66 -17.80
N ASP A 791 -15.56 -19.79 -18.26
CA ASP A 791 -15.00 -20.49 -19.41
C ASP A 791 -14.96 -19.66 -20.71
N HIS A 792 -15.62 -18.50 -20.72
CA HIS A 792 -15.49 -17.44 -21.72
C HIS A 792 -14.39 -16.39 -21.42
N LEU A 793 -14.06 -16.09 -20.16
CA LEU A 793 -13.03 -15.15 -19.67
C LEU A 793 -11.65 -15.77 -19.36
N ALA A 794 -11.48 -17.09 -19.46
CA ALA A 794 -10.22 -17.80 -19.22
C ALA A 794 -9.04 -17.27 -20.09
N ARG A 795 -7.78 -17.57 -19.74
CA ARG A 795 -6.60 -17.09 -20.50
C ARG A 795 -6.73 -17.50 -21.98
N GLY A 796 -6.56 -16.55 -22.89
CA GLY A 796 -6.71 -16.77 -24.33
C GLY A 796 -8.16 -16.80 -24.86
N LYS A 797 -9.17 -16.40 -24.07
CA LYS A 797 -10.58 -16.26 -24.50
C LYS A 797 -11.11 -14.85 -24.19
N SER A 798 -11.99 -14.34 -25.06
CA SER A 798 -12.34 -12.90 -25.14
C SER A 798 -13.57 -12.47 -24.31
N GLY A 799 -14.01 -13.28 -23.35
CA GLY A 799 -15.24 -13.03 -22.58
C GLY A 799 -16.54 -13.48 -23.26
N LEU A 800 -16.48 -14.10 -24.44
CA LEU A 800 -17.65 -14.63 -25.16
C LEU A 800 -17.68 -16.17 -25.21
N PRO A 801 -18.86 -16.80 -25.38
CA PRO A 801 -18.99 -18.23 -25.66
C PRO A 801 -18.21 -18.66 -26.91
N MET A 802 -17.76 -19.91 -26.97
CA MET A 802 -16.90 -20.41 -28.08
C MET A 802 -17.56 -20.26 -29.48
N ALA A 803 -18.89 -20.39 -29.56
CA ALA A 803 -19.66 -20.19 -30.78
C ALA A 803 -19.66 -18.72 -31.27
N GLU A 804 -19.42 -17.77 -30.36
CA GLU A 804 -19.35 -16.33 -30.61
C GLU A 804 -17.90 -15.83 -30.76
N THR A 805 -16.90 -16.72 -30.64
CA THR A 805 -15.47 -16.41 -30.84
C THR A 805 -14.91 -17.04 -32.13
N PRO A 806 -15.36 -16.65 -33.33
CA PRO A 806 -14.90 -17.25 -34.59
C PRO A 806 -13.39 -17.03 -34.85
N ALA A 807 -12.77 -16.06 -34.20
CA ALA A 807 -11.32 -15.83 -34.19
C ALA A 807 -10.51 -16.96 -33.50
N LEU A 808 -11.14 -17.71 -32.58
CA LEU A 808 -10.50 -18.81 -31.85
C LEU A 808 -10.72 -20.18 -32.52
N ILE A 809 -11.42 -20.24 -33.66
CA ILE A 809 -11.63 -21.50 -34.39
C ILE A 809 -10.28 -21.98 -34.96
N GLY A 810 -9.85 -23.16 -34.51
CA GLY A 810 -8.54 -23.73 -34.84
C GLY A 810 -7.36 -23.11 -34.09
N ALA A 811 -7.60 -22.16 -33.18
CA ALA A 811 -6.55 -21.62 -32.32
C ALA A 811 -6.05 -22.70 -31.35
N GLN A 812 -4.75 -22.64 -31.03
CA GLN A 812 -4.13 -23.49 -30.01
C GLN A 812 -3.44 -22.60 -28.97
N ARG A 813 -3.23 -23.10 -27.76
CA ARG A 813 -2.48 -22.34 -26.76
C ARG A 813 -1.05 -22.09 -27.25
N GLY A 814 -0.50 -20.92 -26.93
CA GLY A 814 0.94 -20.70 -27.03
C GLY A 814 1.71 -21.70 -26.15
N THR A 815 2.90 -22.06 -26.59
CA THR A 815 3.84 -22.89 -25.83
C THR A 815 5.07 -22.07 -25.45
N VAL A 816 5.74 -22.45 -24.35
CA VAL A 816 7.00 -21.86 -23.91
C VAL A 816 8.05 -22.97 -23.88
N GLU A 817 9.17 -22.77 -24.58
CA GLU A 817 10.31 -23.68 -24.53
C GLU A 817 11.14 -23.37 -23.28
N CYS A 818 11.32 -24.37 -22.42
CA CYS A 818 11.92 -24.27 -21.10
C CYS A 818 12.25 -25.70 -20.62
N ASP A 819 13.17 -25.83 -19.68
CA ASP A 819 13.52 -27.08 -18.98
C ASP A 819 12.38 -27.69 -18.14
N VAL A 820 11.36 -26.88 -17.81
CA VAL A 820 10.15 -27.26 -17.07
C VAL A 820 8.88 -26.83 -17.80
N ASP A 821 7.76 -27.56 -17.62
CA ASP A 821 6.48 -27.18 -18.25
C ASP A 821 5.89 -25.90 -17.64
N VAL A 822 6.25 -24.78 -18.26
CA VAL A 822 5.72 -23.45 -18.00
C VAL A 822 4.75 -22.98 -19.11
N ASN A 823 4.17 -23.91 -19.88
CA ASN A 823 3.09 -23.57 -20.85
C ASN A 823 1.89 -22.90 -20.14
N GLN A 824 1.74 -23.09 -18.83
CA GLN A 824 0.79 -22.33 -18.02
C GLN A 824 1.03 -20.81 -17.99
N LEU A 825 2.25 -20.33 -18.23
CA LEU A 825 2.59 -18.90 -18.32
C LEU A 825 2.16 -18.29 -19.66
N ALA A 826 2.08 -19.08 -20.74
CA ALA A 826 1.63 -18.59 -22.04
C ALA A 826 0.25 -17.96 -21.94
N TYR A 827 0.17 -16.66 -22.23
CA TYR A 827 -1.06 -15.87 -22.29
C TYR A 827 -1.56 -15.65 -23.73
N TRP A 828 -0.70 -15.94 -24.71
CA TRP A 828 -1.00 -15.89 -26.15
C TRP A 828 -1.50 -17.25 -26.69
N ASN A 829 -2.06 -17.21 -27.89
CA ASN A 829 -2.48 -18.37 -28.66
C ASN A 829 -1.72 -18.41 -30.00
N LYS A 830 -1.47 -19.62 -30.53
CA LYS A 830 -1.33 -19.81 -31.98
C LYS A 830 -2.69 -19.47 -32.60
N GLN A 831 -2.72 -18.49 -33.50
CA GLN A 831 -3.98 -17.88 -33.93
C GLN A 831 -4.91 -18.84 -34.67
N GLY A 832 -6.22 -18.60 -34.55
CA GLY A 832 -7.24 -19.32 -35.32
C GLY A 832 -7.23 -18.94 -36.80
N THR A 833 -7.92 -19.73 -37.63
CA THR A 833 -7.86 -19.60 -39.10
C THR A 833 -8.25 -18.20 -39.58
N ARG A 834 -9.30 -17.61 -39.02
CA ARG A 834 -9.76 -16.26 -39.35
C ARG A 834 -8.69 -15.18 -39.17
N ASP A 835 -7.88 -15.29 -38.13
CA ASP A 835 -6.86 -14.28 -37.80
C ASP A 835 -5.52 -14.58 -38.50
N ARG A 836 -5.23 -15.85 -38.78
CA ARG A 836 -4.14 -16.26 -39.67
C ARG A 836 -4.34 -15.75 -41.09
N ASP A 837 -5.56 -15.80 -41.59
CA ASP A 837 -5.90 -15.48 -42.99
C ASP A 837 -6.40 -14.02 -43.15
N PHE A 838 -6.26 -13.17 -42.11
CA PHE A 838 -6.70 -11.78 -42.12
C PHE A 838 -5.74 -10.87 -42.92
N VAL A 839 -6.33 -10.06 -43.81
CA VAL A 839 -5.64 -8.99 -44.53
C VAL A 839 -6.32 -7.66 -44.20
N SER A 840 -5.55 -6.69 -43.71
CA SER A 840 -6.08 -5.36 -43.38
C SER A 840 -6.51 -4.61 -44.65
N PRO A 841 -7.71 -4.00 -44.70
CA PRO A 841 -8.19 -3.23 -45.86
C PRO A 841 -7.43 -1.92 -46.07
N PHE A 842 -6.62 -1.50 -45.08
CA PHE A 842 -5.77 -0.29 -45.14
C PHE A 842 -4.39 -0.56 -45.77
N ARG A 843 -4.15 -1.79 -46.26
CA ARG A 843 -2.96 -2.16 -47.03
C ARG A 843 -3.06 -1.63 -48.46
N HIS A 844 -1.95 -1.11 -48.97
CA HIS A 844 -1.87 -0.59 -50.32
C HIS A 844 -1.46 -1.70 -51.31
N GLY A 845 -2.28 -1.97 -52.33
CA GLY A 845 -2.13 -3.11 -53.25
C GLY A 845 -1.04 -2.98 -54.31
N GLY A 846 0.21 -2.73 -53.90
CA GLY A 846 1.36 -2.59 -54.82
C GLY A 846 2.55 -3.47 -54.43
N ALA A 847 3.36 -3.87 -55.41
CA ALA A 847 4.55 -4.71 -55.20
C ALA A 847 5.75 -3.97 -54.58
N LYS A 848 5.69 -2.63 -54.48
CA LYS A 848 6.77 -1.79 -53.94
C LYS A 848 6.79 -1.89 -52.41
N THR A 849 7.93 -2.29 -51.83
CA THR A 849 8.13 -2.26 -50.37
C THR A 849 7.99 -0.83 -49.85
N ARG A 850 7.18 -0.65 -48.80
CA ARG A 850 7.07 0.61 -48.03
C ARG A 850 7.47 0.39 -46.58
N TYR A 851 7.99 1.42 -45.96
CA TYR A 851 8.64 1.34 -44.66
C TYR A 851 7.96 2.22 -43.61
N ILE A 852 8.15 1.82 -42.35
CA ILE A 852 8.07 2.70 -41.18
C ILE A 852 9.46 2.74 -40.54
N THR A 853 9.98 3.94 -40.33
CA THR A 853 11.19 4.19 -39.52
C THR A 853 10.79 4.98 -38.28
N PHE A 854 11.53 4.85 -37.17
CA PHE A 854 11.23 5.61 -35.95
C PHE A 854 12.47 5.93 -35.14
N TRP A 855 12.49 7.12 -34.53
CA TRP A 855 13.46 7.48 -33.50
C TRP A 855 12.89 7.11 -32.12
N GLN A 856 13.61 6.26 -31.40
CA GLN A 856 13.25 5.73 -30.09
C GLN A 856 12.96 6.84 -29.05
N ASP A 857 11.84 6.74 -28.30
CA ASP A 857 11.51 7.69 -27.23
C ASP A 857 12.59 7.70 -26.14
N ALA A 858 13.00 8.91 -25.72
CA ALA A 858 14.08 9.12 -24.74
C ALA A 858 13.71 8.80 -23.27
N GLY A 859 12.58 8.15 -23.02
CA GLY A 859 12.17 7.65 -21.71
C GLY A 859 12.72 6.26 -21.40
N ARG A 860 12.39 5.74 -20.21
CA ARG A 860 12.67 4.33 -19.85
C ARG A 860 11.79 3.37 -20.67
N PHE A 861 12.22 2.11 -20.77
CA PHE A 861 11.61 1.02 -21.56
C PHE A 861 10.09 1.00 -21.73
N ASN A 862 9.29 1.29 -20.70
CA ASN A 862 7.82 1.34 -20.82
C ASN A 862 7.30 2.41 -21.81
N ASN A 863 7.99 3.55 -21.95
CA ASN A 863 7.64 4.57 -22.95
C ASN A 863 7.96 4.11 -24.37
N MET A 864 9.14 3.51 -24.55
CA MET A 864 9.56 2.88 -25.80
C MET A 864 8.52 1.83 -26.21
N ARG A 865 8.09 0.97 -25.27
CA ARG A 865 7.04 -0.05 -25.49
C ARG A 865 5.72 0.55 -25.96
N MET A 866 5.20 1.59 -25.30
CA MET A 866 3.94 2.24 -25.72
C MET A 866 4.04 2.83 -27.12
N SER A 867 5.16 3.48 -27.44
CA SER A 867 5.43 4.02 -28.77
C SER A 867 5.48 2.89 -29.82
N PHE A 868 6.14 1.79 -29.47
CA PHE A 868 6.35 0.63 -30.31
C PHE A 868 5.07 -0.18 -30.56
N GLU A 869 4.17 -0.31 -29.57
CA GLU A 869 2.82 -0.87 -29.73
C GLU A 869 2.04 -0.15 -30.85
N ILE A 870 2.07 1.19 -30.85
CA ILE A 870 1.41 2.02 -31.87
C ILE A 870 2.07 1.83 -33.23
N ILE A 871 3.40 1.88 -33.30
CA ILE A 871 4.18 1.72 -34.54
C ILE A 871 3.92 0.35 -35.19
N MET A 872 3.94 -0.74 -34.41
CA MET A 872 3.64 -2.09 -34.90
C MET A 872 2.18 -2.24 -35.35
N THR A 873 1.24 -1.63 -34.63
CA THR A 873 -0.19 -1.61 -35.03
C THR A 873 -0.36 -0.93 -36.40
N VAL A 874 0.25 0.24 -36.60
CA VAL A 874 0.19 0.98 -37.87
C VAL A 874 0.92 0.21 -38.99
N ALA A 875 2.07 -0.42 -38.71
CA ALA A 875 2.77 -1.26 -39.68
C ALA A 875 1.92 -2.42 -40.18
N LEU A 876 1.33 -3.19 -39.25
CA LEU A 876 0.46 -4.32 -39.56
C LEU A 876 -0.79 -3.90 -40.36
N ALA A 877 -1.41 -2.78 -39.98
CA ALA A 877 -2.58 -2.21 -40.64
C ALA A 877 -2.28 -1.73 -42.07
N THR A 878 -1.13 -1.11 -42.29
CA THR A 878 -0.76 -0.50 -43.57
C THR A 878 0.04 -1.43 -44.49
N GLY A 879 0.55 -2.54 -43.97
CA GLY A 879 1.37 -3.51 -44.71
C GLY A 879 2.82 -3.05 -44.91
N ARG A 880 3.31 -2.16 -44.05
CA ARG A 880 4.67 -1.60 -44.12
C ARG A 880 5.67 -2.50 -43.40
N THR A 881 6.90 -2.53 -43.90
CA THR A 881 8.06 -3.10 -43.22
C THR A 881 8.51 -2.16 -42.11
N VAL A 882 8.70 -2.66 -40.89
CA VAL A 882 9.29 -1.88 -39.79
C VAL A 882 10.81 -1.94 -39.90
N VAL A 883 11.44 -0.77 -39.87
CA VAL A 883 12.88 -0.64 -39.70
C VAL A 883 13.14 -0.44 -38.22
N LEU A 884 13.79 -1.40 -37.57
CA LEU A 884 14.27 -1.24 -36.20
C LEU A 884 15.38 -0.17 -36.16
N PRO A 885 15.42 0.70 -35.15
CA PRO A 885 16.50 1.66 -34.98
C PRO A 885 17.82 0.93 -34.66
N PRO A 886 18.99 1.58 -34.79
CA PRO A 886 20.26 1.01 -34.35
C PRO A 886 20.23 0.69 -32.85
N THR A 887 21.07 -0.25 -32.44
CA THR A 887 21.32 -0.58 -31.03
C THR A 887 21.64 0.67 -30.19
N GLN A 888 20.96 0.82 -29.06
CA GLN A 888 20.98 2.01 -28.20
C GLN A 888 20.90 1.59 -26.73
N ASN A 889 21.49 2.37 -25.82
CA ASN A 889 21.34 2.10 -24.39
C ASN A 889 19.87 2.28 -23.95
N LEU A 890 19.25 1.21 -23.46
CA LEU A 890 17.84 1.15 -23.10
C LEU A 890 17.54 1.68 -21.68
N HIS A 891 18.57 2.10 -20.93
CA HIS A 891 18.50 2.67 -19.58
C HIS A 891 17.74 1.79 -18.56
N LEU A 892 18.00 0.47 -18.65
CA LEU A 892 17.44 -0.58 -17.78
C LEU A 892 18.23 -0.72 -16.48
N GLU A 893 19.55 -0.60 -16.55
CA GLU A 893 20.52 -0.82 -15.47
C GLU A 893 21.23 0.50 -15.12
N GLU A 894 21.99 0.54 -14.02
CA GLU A 894 22.82 1.72 -13.67
C GLU A 894 24.15 1.75 -14.45
N ASP A 895 24.59 0.58 -14.95
CA ASP A 895 25.77 0.37 -15.79
C ASP A 895 25.44 0.26 -17.29
N ALA A 896 26.41 -0.19 -18.09
CA ALA A 896 26.21 -0.49 -19.51
C ALA A 896 25.33 -1.74 -19.69
N SER A 897 24.06 -1.52 -20.04
CA SER A 897 23.03 -2.55 -20.26
C SER A 897 23.55 -3.76 -21.06
N THR A 898 23.48 -4.96 -20.47
CA THR A 898 23.81 -6.22 -21.15
C THR A 898 22.83 -6.60 -22.27
N VAL A 899 21.74 -5.85 -22.41
CA VAL A 899 20.73 -5.97 -23.46
C VAL A 899 20.56 -4.62 -24.15
N ASP A 900 20.79 -4.60 -25.46
CA ASP A 900 21.00 -3.36 -26.23
C ASP A 900 20.09 -3.24 -27.49
N GLY A 901 19.58 -4.36 -28.00
CA GLY A 901 18.53 -4.45 -29.02
C GLY A 901 17.10 -4.64 -28.46
N LEU A 902 16.08 -4.26 -29.25
CA LEU A 902 14.66 -4.51 -28.93
C LEU A 902 14.25 -5.99 -29.17
N ASP A 903 14.92 -6.66 -30.10
CA ASP A 903 14.73 -8.05 -30.49
C ASP A 903 15.09 -9.06 -29.38
N HIS A 904 15.90 -8.66 -28.40
CA HIS A 904 16.09 -9.42 -27.16
C HIS A 904 14.83 -9.47 -26.27
N PHE A 905 13.84 -8.60 -26.48
CA PHE A 905 12.59 -8.54 -25.70
C PHE A 905 11.37 -9.10 -26.45
N TYR A 906 11.45 -9.25 -27.77
CA TYR A 906 10.32 -9.63 -28.61
C TYR A 906 10.79 -10.52 -29.77
N ASP A 907 10.13 -11.67 -29.94
CA ASP A 907 10.38 -12.58 -31.05
C ASP A 907 9.77 -12.05 -32.37
N PHE A 908 10.47 -11.10 -32.99
CA PHE A 908 10.16 -10.56 -34.31
C PHE A 908 10.45 -11.54 -35.46
N PHE A 909 11.17 -12.62 -35.18
CA PHE A 909 11.84 -13.41 -36.20
C PHE A 909 11.23 -14.79 -36.45
N THR A 910 10.24 -15.21 -35.64
CA THR A 910 9.32 -16.29 -36.05
C THR A 910 8.73 -16.06 -37.44
N ASP A 911 8.54 -17.15 -38.19
CA ASP A 911 7.83 -17.14 -39.47
C ASP A 911 6.41 -16.54 -39.34
N ASP A 912 5.71 -16.80 -38.23
CA ASP A 912 4.33 -16.36 -38.01
C ASP A 912 4.21 -14.86 -37.66
N PHE A 913 5.27 -14.23 -37.13
CA PHE A 913 5.36 -12.77 -37.02
C PHE A 913 5.73 -12.14 -38.36
N ARG A 914 6.79 -12.64 -39.03
CA ARG A 914 7.31 -12.13 -40.31
C ARG A 914 6.28 -12.15 -41.44
N LYS A 915 5.38 -13.13 -41.48
CA LYS A 915 4.22 -13.19 -42.41
C LYS A 915 3.28 -11.98 -42.29
N ARG A 916 3.27 -11.29 -41.15
CA ARG A 916 2.29 -10.25 -40.79
C ARG A 916 2.90 -8.86 -40.85
N VAL A 917 4.04 -8.71 -40.18
CA VAL A 917 4.88 -7.50 -40.18
C VAL A 917 6.29 -7.93 -40.57
N GLN A 918 6.75 -7.46 -41.72
CA GLN A 918 8.16 -7.58 -42.09
C GLN A 918 8.97 -6.65 -41.19
N VAL A 919 10.09 -7.13 -40.65
CA VAL A 919 10.99 -6.36 -39.79
C VAL A 919 12.41 -6.52 -40.30
N ILE A 920 13.12 -5.40 -40.46
CA ILE A 920 14.54 -5.34 -40.84
C ILE A 920 15.30 -4.39 -39.91
N SER A 921 16.61 -4.56 -39.82
CA SER A 921 17.51 -3.64 -39.13
C SER A 921 17.66 -2.31 -39.88
N MET A 922 18.10 -1.26 -39.17
CA MET A 922 18.51 0.00 -39.80
C MET A 922 19.62 -0.23 -40.85
N LYS A 923 20.50 -1.21 -40.62
CA LYS A 923 21.59 -1.55 -41.55
C LYS A 923 21.09 -2.08 -42.87
N GLU A 924 20.21 -3.07 -42.86
CA GLU A 924 19.58 -3.60 -44.08
C GLU A 924 18.83 -2.50 -44.85
N PHE A 925 18.12 -1.63 -44.12
CA PHE A 925 17.41 -0.50 -44.71
C PHE A 925 18.37 0.51 -45.37
N VAL A 926 19.43 0.94 -44.68
CA VAL A 926 20.43 1.88 -45.24
C VAL A 926 21.18 1.24 -46.42
N VAL A 927 21.69 0.02 -46.28
CA VAL A 927 22.44 -0.69 -47.34
C VAL A 927 21.60 -0.88 -48.61
N LYS A 928 20.29 -1.13 -48.46
CA LYS A 928 19.34 -1.31 -49.57
C LYS A 928 18.85 0.01 -50.18
N GLU A 929 18.40 0.94 -49.34
CA GLU A 929 17.58 2.09 -49.80
C GLU A 929 18.38 3.40 -49.93
N SER A 930 19.58 3.52 -49.34
CA SER A 930 20.38 4.76 -49.46
C SER A 930 21.37 4.77 -50.62
N LYS A 931 21.49 3.69 -51.40
CA LYS A 931 22.30 3.64 -52.62
C LYS A 931 21.55 4.24 -53.82
N PRO A 932 22.23 4.61 -54.92
CA PRO A 932 21.58 5.12 -56.12
C PRO A 932 20.44 4.21 -56.62
N GLY A 933 19.25 4.79 -56.77
CA GLY A 933 18.02 4.08 -57.14
C GLY A 933 17.17 3.55 -55.98
N GLY A 934 17.67 3.58 -54.74
CA GLY A 934 16.91 3.29 -53.52
C GLY A 934 16.06 4.48 -53.04
N LEU A 935 15.14 4.24 -52.09
CA LEU A 935 14.19 5.26 -51.59
C LEU A 935 14.82 6.49 -50.93
N LEU A 936 16.05 6.39 -50.42
CA LEU A 936 16.78 7.46 -49.72
C LEU A 936 18.01 7.99 -50.47
N SER A 937 18.41 7.35 -51.58
CA SER A 937 19.49 7.74 -52.52
C SER A 937 20.43 8.87 -52.06
N LEU A 938 21.42 8.51 -51.26
CA LEU A 938 22.42 9.40 -50.67
C LEU A 938 23.72 9.44 -51.48
N ASP A 939 24.51 10.48 -51.26
CA ASP A 939 25.92 10.55 -51.66
C ASP A 939 26.78 9.52 -50.90
N ASP A 940 27.86 9.04 -51.52
CA ASP A 940 28.70 7.96 -50.97
C ASP A 940 29.30 8.29 -49.59
N ALA A 941 29.60 9.57 -49.33
CA ALA A 941 30.12 10.03 -48.05
C ALA A 941 29.06 9.92 -46.95
N THR A 942 27.84 10.42 -47.20
CA THR A 942 26.72 10.28 -46.27
C THR A 942 26.30 8.81 -46.12
N HIS A 943 26.29 8.02 -47.21
CA HIS A 943 26.01 6.58 -47.16
C HIS A 943 26.99 5.86 -46.21
N THR A 944 28.29 6.07 -46.40
CA THR A 944 29.35 5.48 -45.57
C THR A 944 29.24 5.92 -44.11
N ARG A 945 28.94 7.21 -43.86
CA ARG A 945 28.73 7.72 -42.50
C ARG A 945 27.52 7.06 -41.85
N LEU A 946 26.36 6.99 -42.51
CA LEU A 946 25.17 6.37 -41.91
C LEU A 946 25.34 4.86 -41.71
N ASP A 947 25.96 4.13 -42.63
CA ASP A 947 26.24 2.69 -42.46
C ASP A 947 27.02 2.41 -41.17
N SER A 948 28.06 3.22 -40.89
CA SER A 948 28.86 3.11 -39.66
C SER A 948 28.01 3.22 -38.38
N LEU A 949 26.95 4.04 -38.40
CA LEU A 949 26.04 4.29 -37.29
C LEU A 949 24.88 3.29 -37.18
N THR A 950 24.64 2.45 -38.21
CA THR A 950 23.47 1.56 -38.23
C THR A 950 23.53 0.38 -37.28
N ASN A 951 24.73 0.00 -36.85
CA ASN A 951 24.93 -1.11 -35.91
C ASN A 951 24.63 -0.63 -34.48
N MET A 952 25.20 0.51 -34.06
CA MET A 952 25.04 1.07 -32.72
C MET A 952 25.16 2.60 -32.75
N CYS A 953 24.34 3.31 -31.97
CA CYS A 953 24.42 4.77 -31.83
C CYS A 953 24.02 5.25 -30.41
N GLN A 954 24.26 6.52 -30.11
CA GLN A 954 23.91 7.16 -28.84
C GLN A 954 23.00 8.38 -29.03
N ASN A 955 21.99 8.54 -28.18
CA ASN A 955 21.12 9.73 -28.14
C ASN A 955 21.77 10.95 -27.44
N ARG A 956 23.07 11.15 -27.64
CA ARG A 956 23.88 12.24 -27.05
C ARG A 956 24.45 13.11 -28.17
N ARG A 957 23.97 14.35 -28.31
CA ARG A 957 24.39 15.34 -29.33
C ARG A 957 25.90 15.71 -29.37
N LYS A 958 26.70 15.21 -28.43
CA LYS A 958 28.16 15.36 -28.36
C LYS A 958 28.88 14.00 -28.40
N SER A 959 28.32 13.03 -29.11
CA SER A 959 28.89 11.70 -29.29
C SER A 959 29.25 11.51 -30.76
N ASP A 960 30.41 10.92 -31.02
CA ASP A 960 30.90 10.64 -32.37
C ASP A 960 30.07 9.56 -33.10
N ILE A 961 29.12 8.94 -32.38
CA ILE A 961 28.11 8.01 -32.88
C ILE A 961 26.67 8.49 -32.59
N TYR A 962 26.36 9.77 -32.84
CA TYR A 962 25.05 10.36 -32.54
C TYR A 962 23.92 9.83 -33.43
N CYS A 963 22.90 9.20 -32.82
CA CYS A 963 21.75 8.63 -33.53
C CYS A 963 21.00 9.61 -34.43
N GLY A 964 20.97 10.89 -34.06
CA GLY A 964 20.24 11.91 -34.80
C GLY A 964 20.77 12.14 -36.22
N GLU A 965 22.03 11.79 -36.53
CA GLU A 965 22.54 11.87 -37.90
C GLU A 965 21.73 11.00 -38.88
N ILE A 966 21.31 9.81 -38.45
CA ILE A 966 20.45 8.91 -39.23
C ILE A 966 19.05 9.52 -39.33
N PHE A 967 18.41 9.78 -38.18
CA PHE A 967 16.99 10.15 -38.16
C PHE A 967 16.71 11.53 -38.75
N GLU A 968 17.59 12.51 -38.53
CA GLU A 968 17.48 13.82 -39.17
C GLU A 968 17.68 13.74 -40.69
N LYS A 969 18.55 12.87 -41.21
CA LYS A 969 18.73 12.71 -42.67
C LYS A 969 17.53 11.98 -43.30
N ILE A 970 16.96 10.99 -42.60
CA ILE A 970 15.69 10.34 -43.00
C ILE A 970 14.55 11.36 -43.01
N ALA A 971 14.33 12.10 -41.92
CA ALA A 971 13.21 13.04 -41.78
C ALA A 971 13.26 14.21 -42.79
N LYS A 972 14.44 14.56 -43.30
CA LYS A 972 14.66 15.63 -44.30
C LYS A 972 14.62 15.13 -45.76
N HIS A 973 14.46 13.83 -46.02
CA HIS A 973 14.50 13.28 -47.38
C HIS A 973 13.13 13.33 -48.08
N SER A 974 13.09 13.69 -49.36
CA SER A 974 11.87 14.01 -50.13
C SER A 974 10.85 12.85 -50.25
N ASN A 975 11.31 11.60 -50.24
CA ASN A 975 10.45 10.41 -50.27
C ASN A 975 9.87 10.01 -48.89
N VAL A 976 10.13 10.80 -47.85
CA VAL A 976 9.77 10.51 -46.45
C VAL A 976 8.72 11.51 -45.97
N MET A 977 7.67 11.00 -45.31
CA MET A 977 6.75 11.84 -44.52
C MET A 977 7.04 11.63 -43.03
N VAL A 978 7.32 12.71 -42.30
CA VAL A 978 7.25 12.69 -40.83
C VAL A 978 5.78 12.60 -40.42
N ALA A 979 5.44 11.67 -39.52
CA ALA A 979 4.07 11.39 -39.11
C ALA A 979 3.40 12.65 -38.51
N PRO A 980 2.32 13.20 -39.11
CA PRO A 980 1.69 14.45 -38.67
C PRO A 980 0.73 14.25 -37.47
N PHE A 981 1.07 13.32 -36.58
CA PHE A 981 0.23 12.89 -35.47
C PHE A 981 1.04 12.35 -34.29
N GLY A 982 0.49 12.45 -33.07
CA GLY A 982 1.19 12.18 -31.82
C GLY A 982 0.31 12.43 -30.59
N THR A 983 0.74 11.92 -29.43
CA THR A 983 -0.05 11.88 -28.20
C THR A 983 0.22 13.04 -27.23
N GLY A 984 1.16 13.94 -27.54
CA GLY A 984 1.51 15.06 -26.66
C GLY A 984 2.47 16.06 -27.29
N GLY A 985 2.88 17.07 -26.51
CA GLY A 985 3.95 18.04 -26.81
C GLY A 985 3.74 19.01 -27.99
N GLY A 986 2.77 18.73 -28.86
CA GLY A 986 2.39 19.56 -30.01
C GLY A 986 1.15 18.99 -30.69
N PHE A 987 1.08 17.65 -30.77
CA PHE A 987 -0.12 16.93 -31.19
C PHE A 987 -0.97 16.47 -29.99
N ASN A 988 -2.28 16.52 -30.15
CA ASN A 988 -3.27 16.02 -29.17
C ASN A 988 -4.41 15.33 -29.93
N ASN A 989 -4.08 14.22 -30.60
CA ASN A 989 -4.98 13.53 -31.52
C ASN A 989 -5.20 12.04 -31.17
N CYS A 990 -6.08 11.43 -31.96
CA CYS A 990 -6.33 10.00 -32.04
C CYS A 990 -6.26 9.62 -33.53
N LEU A 991 -5.77 8.42 -33.83
CA LEU A 991 -5.64 7.91 -35.20
C LEU A 991 -6.81 6.98 -35.52
N VAL A 992 -7.63 7.35 -36.50
CA VAL A 992 -8.88 6.65 -36.84
C VAL A 992 -8.74 5.95 -38.20
N PHE A 993 -8.81 4.63 -38.19
CA PHE A 993 -8.83 3.79 -39.38
C PHE A 993 -10.28 3.47 -39.76
N ASP A 994 -10.73 4.02 -40.88
CA ASP A 994 -12.12 3.97 -41.33
C ASP A 994 -12.18 3.58 -42.81
N GLY A 995 -12.90 2.50 -43.13
CA GLY A 995 -12.94 1.92 -44.47
C GLY A 995 -13.58 2.83 -45.53
N ASP A 996 -14.59 3.62 -45.15
CA ASP A 996 -15.31 4.52 -46.05
C ASP A 996 -14.46 5.77 -46.35
N VAL A 997 -13.84 6.34 -45.31
CA VAL A 997 -12.91 7.49 -45.44
C VAL A 997 -11.63 7.09 -46.18
N PHE A 998 -11.12 5.87 -45.98
CA PHE A 998 -9.98 5.36 -46.73
C PHE A 998 -10.35 5.13 -48.21
N SER A 999 -11.50 4.52 -48.50
CA SER A 999 -11.92 4.20 -49.88
C SER A 999 -12.31 5.46 -50.68
N SER A 1000 -13.03 6.40 -50.06
CA SER A 1000 -13.41 7.67 -50.71
C SER A 1000 -12.29 8.72 -50.73
N GLY A 1001 -11.29 8.58 -49.86
CA GLY A 1001 -10.26 9.60 -49.63
C GLY A 1001 -10.75 10.86 -48.92
N GLN A 1002 -12.03 10.96 -48.55
CA GLN A 1002 -12.64 12.17 -47.99
C GLN A 1002 -13.12 11.99 -46.55
N VAL A 1003 -12.72 12.90 -45.67
CA VAL A 1003 -13.13 12.91 -44.26
C VAL A 1003 -14.52 13.56 -44.12
N ASN A 1004 -15.57 12.76 -44.10
CA ASN A 1004 -16.95 13.25 -43.95
C ASN A 1004 -17.16 13.91 -42.57
N PRO A 1005 -17.59 15.20 -42.48
CA PRO A 1005 -17.83 15.89 -41.21
C PRO A 1005 -18.86 15.21 -40.28
N ILE A 1006 -19.78 14.41 -40.82
CA ILE A 1006 -20.71 13.60 -40.03
C ILE A 1006 -19.97 12.46 -39.32
N ARG A 1007 -18.98 11.84 -39.98
CA ARG A 1007 -18.18 10.75 -39.43
C ARG A 1007 -17.20 11.24 -38.35
N VAL A 1008 -16.62 12.43 -38.54
CA VAL A 1008 -15.84 13.15 -37.51
C VAL A 1008 -16.66 13.34 -36.23
N LYS A 1009 -17.96 13.67 -36.37
CA LYS A 1009 -18.90 13.90 -35.26
C LYS A 1009 -19.69 12.65 -34.86
N SER A 1010 -19.30 11.46 -35.31
CA SER A 1010 -19.98 10.21 -34.92
C SER A 1010 -19.83 9.99 -33.40
N PRO A 1011 -20.86 9.46 -32.71
CA PRO A 1011 -20.79 9.18 -31.27
C PRO A 1011 -19.60 8.27 -30.91
N GLU A 1012 -19.25 7.34 -31.79
CA GLU A 1012 -18.20 6.33 -31.58
C GLU A 1012 -16.80 6.97 -31.62
N VAL A 1013 -16.48 7.73 -32.67
CA VAL A 1013 -15.21 8.47 -32.78
C VAL A 1013 -15.11 9.52 -31.67
N SER A 1014 -16.20 10.25 -31.40
CA SER A 1014 -16.24 11.25 -30.32
C SER A 1014 -15.99 10.62 -28.95
N LYS A 1015 -16.56 9.43 -28.68
CA LYS A 1015 -16.37 8.68 -27.43
C LYS A 1015 -14.96 8.10 -27.28
N PHE A 1016 -14.35 7.63 -28.36
CA PHE A 1016 -12.97 7.13 -28.33
C PHE A 1016 -11.96 8.28 -28.13
N CYS A 1017 -12.09 9.33 -28.92
CA CYS A 1017 -11.13 10.43 -28.94
C CYS A 1017 -11.30 11.38 -27.76
N GLY A 1018 -12.53 11.58 -27.27
CA GLY A 1018 -12.83 12.50 -26.18
C GLY A 1018 -12.56 13.95 -26.61
N THR A 1019 -11.60 14.59 -25.93
CA THR A 1019 -11.14 15.97 -26.25
C THR A 1019 -10.03 16.02 -27.32
N ARG A 1020 -9.63 14.88 -27.87
CA ARG A 1020 -8.55 14.77 -28.86
C ARG A 1020 -9.08 14.93 -30.29
N MET A 1021 -8.28 15.55 -31.15
CA MET A 1021 -8.64 15.73 -32.56
C MET A 1021 -8.56 14.40 -33.33
N PRO A 1022 -9.61 13.96 -34.04
CA PRO A 1022 -9.53 12.76 -34.88
C PRO A 1022 -8.79 13.02 -36.18
N ILE A 1023 -7.70 12.28 -36.40
CA ILE A 1023 -6.99 12.21 -37.68
C ILE A 1023 -7.33 10.87 -38.32
N PHE A 1024 -7.94 10.92 -39.49
CA PHE A 1024 -8.36 9.72 -40.22
C PHE A 1024 -7.24 9.22 -41.12
N TRP A 1025 -7.02 7.90 -41.16
CA TRP A 1025 -6.10 7.27 -42.09
C TRP A 1025 -6.67 7.26 -43.51
N THR A 1026 -6.34 8.30 -44.28
CA THR A 1026 -6.75 8.46 -45.68
C THR A 1026 -5.78 7.76 -46.64
N GLN A 1027 -6.19 7.61 -47.91
CA GLN A 1027 -5.27 7.24 -48.99
C GLN A 1027 -4.04 8.15 -49.03
N GLU A 1028 -4.18 9.45 -48.75
CA GLU A 1028 -3.09 10.42 -48.74
C GLU A 1028 -2.00 10.09 -47.70
N LEU A 1029 -2.38 9.83 -46.45
CA LEU A 1029 -1.43 9.37 -45.43
C LEU A 1029 -0.80 8.00 -45.76
N SER A 1030 -1.44 7.21 -46.63
CA SER A 1030 -0.88 5.93 -47.12
C SER A 1030 0.12 6.06 -48.27
N LYS A 1031 0.16 7.20 -48.99
CA LYS A 1031 1.01 7.43 -50.18
C LYS A 1031 2.53 7.32 -49.92
N PRO A 1032 3.12 7.93 -48.87
CA PRO A 1032 4.58 8.05 -48.74
C PRO A 1032 5.27 6.69 -48.67
N ASP A 1033 6.36 6.48 -49.39
CA ASP A 1033 7.04 5.17 -49.36
C ASP A 1033 7.74 4.91 -48.02
N VAL A 1034 8.18 5.97 -47.33
CA VAL A 1034 8.64 5.91 -45.93
C VAL A 1034 7.78 6.82 -45.06
N LEU A 1035 7.27 6.28 -43.94
CA LEU A 1035 6.65 7.05 -42.87
C LEU A 1035 7.59 7.07 -41.67
N HIS A 1036 8.02 8.25 -41.23
CA HIS A 1036 8.95 8.42 -40.11
C HIS A 1036 8.24 8.90 -38.85
N PHE A 1037 8.47 8.23 -37.73
CA PHE A 1037 8.00 8.64 -36.40
C PHE A 1037 9.16 9.21 -35.59
N ASP A 1038 9.22 10.52 -35.43
CA ASP A 1038 10.18 11.18 -34.53
C ASP A 1038 9.67 11.13 -33.07
N SER A 1039 9.52 9.93 -32.51
CA SER A 1039 9.11 9.78 -31.11
C SER A 1039 10.18 10.22 -30.10
N PHE A 1040 11.34 10.70 -30.55
CA PHE A 1040 12.34 11.34 -29.69
C PHE A 1040 11.96 12.80 -29.39
N ASP A 1041 11.57 13.58 -30.40
CA ASP A 1041 11.02 14.93 -30.20
C ASP A 1041 9.76 14.87 -29.32
N LYS A 1042 9.67 15.78 -28.36
CA LYS A 1042 8.52 15.93 -27.46
C LYS A 1042 7.20 16.14 -28.21
N ALA A 1043 7.22 16.79 -29.37
CA ALA A 1043 6.05 17.10 -30.18
C ALA A 1043 5.40 15.87 -30.85
N HIS A 1044 6.18 14.84 -31.19
CA HIS A 1044 5.72 13.66 -31.96
C HIS A 1044 5.67 12.37 -31.12
N ARG A 1045 5.75 12.47 -29.78
CA ARG A 1045 5.76 11.29 -28.89
C ARG A 1045 4.49 10.47 -28.94
N LEU A 1046 4.63 9.18 -28.62
CA LEU A 1046 3.57 8.17 -28.61
C LEU A 1046 3.40 7.53 -27.21
N LEU A 1047 3.17 8.38 -26.21
CA LEU A 1047 2.98 8.00 -24.80
C LEU A 1047 1.52 7.62 -24.50
N ALA A 1048 1.00 6.66 -25.25
CA ALA A 1048 -0.30 6.04 -25.00
C ALA A 1048 -0.29 4.56 -25.41
N HIS A 1049 -1.12 3.74 -24.75
CA HIS A 1049 -1.40 2.39 -25.26
C HIS A 1049 -2.10 2.46 -26.61
N PHE A 1050 -1.76 1.57 -27.54
CA PHE A 1050 -2.30 1.63 -28.90
C PHE A 1050 -3.84 1.60 -28.93
N TYR A 1051 -4.47 0.76 -28.10
CA TYR A 1051 -5.94 0.63 -28.02
C TYR A 1051 -6.65 1.87 -27.45
N ASN A 1052 -5.91 2.85 -26.92
CA ASN A 1052 -6.43 4.15 -26.49
C ASN A 1052 -6.11 5.27 -27.50
N TYR A 1053 -5.28 5.03 -28.52
CA TYR A 1053 -4.84 6.04 -29.50
C TYR A 1053 -5.26 5.71 -30.94
N VAL A 1054 -5.13 4.45 -31.35
CA VAL A 1054 -5.57 3.91 -32.62
C VAL A 1054 -6.98 3.31 -32.47
N TYR A 1055 -7.91 3.72 -33.33
CA TYR A 1055 -9.28 3.22 -33.37
C TYR A 1055 -9.61 2.73 -34.77
N PHE A 1056 -10.10 1.50 -34.90
CA PHE A 1056 -10.67 1.00 -36.15
C PHE A 1056 -12.19 1.06 -36.06
N THR A 1057 -12.86 1.67 -37.04
CA THR A 1057 -14.32 1.88 -36.97
C THR A 1057 -15.14 0.61 -37.25
N ASP A 1058 -14.54 -0.39 -37.89
CA ASP A 1058 -15.09 -1.75 -38.01
C ASP A 1058 -14.71 -2.55 -36.74
N PRO A 1059 -15.67 -2.99 -35.91
CA PRO A 1059 -15.38 -3.74 -34.70
C PRO A 1059 -14.69 -5.09 -34.93
N ALA A 1060 -14.85 -5.74 -36.08
CA ALA A 1060 -14.16 -6.98 -36.40
C ALA A 1060 -12.67 -6.74 -36.68
N VAL A 1061 -12.33 -5.61 -37.31
CA VAL A 1061 -10.97 -5.14 -37.53
C VAL A 1061 -10.35 -4.65 -36.22
N ASP A 1062 -11.06 -3.80 -35.47
CA ASP A 1062 -10.63 -3.28 -34.16
C ASP A 1062 -10.29 -4.40 -33.18
N ASN A 1063 -11.14 -5.42 -33.09
CA ASN A 1063 -10.87 -6.58 -32.25
C ASN A 1063 -9.74 -7.46 -32.79
N TYR A 1064 -9.44 -7.48 -34.10
CA TYR A 1064 -8.26 -8.19 -34.62
C TYR A 1064 -6.96 -7.53 -34.15
N PHE A 1065 -6.85 -6.20 -34.24
CA PHE A 1065 -5.66 -5.48 -33.76
C PHE A 1065 -5.50 -5.50 -32.22
N LYS A 1066 -6.54 -5.89 -31.49
CA LYS A 1066 -6.54 -6.05 -30.03
C LYS A 1066 -6.27 -7.49 -29.55
N ARG A 1067 -5.94 -8.43 -30.46
CA ARG A 1067 -5.60 -9.83 -30.16
C ARG A 1067 -4.14 -10.17 -30.48
#